data_AF-A0AAV2YV19-F1
#
_entry.id   AF-A0AAV2YV19-F1
#
_cell.length_a   1.000
_cell.length_b   1.000
_cell.length_c   1.000
_cell.angle_alpha   90.00
_cell.angle_beta   90.00
_cell.angle_gamma   90.00
#
_symmetry.space_group_name_H-M   'P 1'
#
loop_
_entity.id
_entity.type
_entity.pdbx_description
1 polymer ?
#
loop_
_entity_poly.entity_id
_entity_poly.type
_entity_poly.pdbx_seq_one_letter_code
_entity_poly.pdbx_strand_id
1 'polypeptide(L)'
;IRRPPLALPLVRGSAIAIASVIPQPAAISTMLAKFTAIIAAAACVCSASHVHVKVHHHHHKVVDAASWQMTPVVGIHARVQGDMPVWDNTTNSFVSKYGETADDHYYLALDTVNTASPEGALFYVQAEMINKQQQTEKCKRKNGVNYVVFYNTTIVQPVPSLAANKDYLYGLDGEKKLGTCVGASKQEAAKRGPYPGNYWYSFPGGCADKKRDNKTAECREEHATGMCPRGVTPDGKQCTFSYEILGYIAIDDIVGITAMKNEKTGKNYGNFTEFCEAGNIEFDAKLENDEFKNVQSIDFWKNPGDQDANKKRFETMVKVYNEKAGVKDSHMKPLPTVSDLANKNPPCYKNSAACAGAAHGCRRVLYTQMCEVCHEESQDCVKVPADFSFPAISQRAAACGEHDDSKSPATDASSPPCQGHFRTPPIGTAWRFTMLRLWGSFSACCVILASVRAPVAGAFEVKPIRTIHARVQDWAPVWDEDHQAFAASQFGGNFNEKYVSGMDSVNTASVEGALMYVQAEGINQNEQSVPCERKNKMAYVVFSEVWIAQPTTAFGTIGQEGAALPEYCPFLALDGGKCTPENGNQLPRACKELVGLEGERTIGACIGGEARHSDARAPYPNTVWFSFPNSCVMKGWKEKTADCRSQYPGGLCPIGTKPNGLNCTYSYSVLGYVAIDDIVGITSIKKNDSEATYANYTEFCLDGNVEFKATKENKVEKSLPFWENPGDPAANAKRAQHMIEVYNSHLQPHMIKLPTIEELRAGNPPCSDTTPVCAKSEFGCKRNLYSQVCELCTAQSDECVKGNVSIVFPTSPPASNTSRSNTPTPSNQSAKPSATPIGNDSSRAGPLNGDKKSGRTGSGSASTEEDTAPDRQVNDRNTRPNTDNGLTFEDLDTQPPSKAPSSGRGKQTRGSSSLDAKAQSTNGAPQLGSWHSMAILAQAMFVMAQMF
;
A
#
# COMPACT_ATOMS: atom_id res chain seq x y z
N ILE A 1 64.12 -24.17 -26.48
CA ILE A 1 65.44 -23.83 -27.09
C ILE A 1 65.64 -22.31 -27.02
N ARG A 2 66.86 -21.79 -27.17
CA ARG A 2 67.22 -20.38 -26.91
C ARG A 2 67.08 -19.48 -28.16
N ARG A 3 66.50 -18.28 -27.98
CA ARG A 3 67.05 -16.93 -28.38
C ARG A 3 67.22 -16.54 -29.89
N PRO A 4 67.44 -15.24 -30.24
CA PRO A 4 66.84 -13.99 -29.71
C PRO A 4 66.61 -12.94 -30.87
N PRO A 5 66.83 -11.58 -30.82
CA PRO A 5 66.10 -10.63 -31.70
C PRO A 5 67.03 -9.65 -32.49
N LEU A 6 66.49 -8.50 -32.94
CA LEU A 6 67.23 -7.32 -33.43
C LEU A 6 66.60 -6.01 -32.89
N ALA A 7 67.31 -4.87 -32.97
CA ALA A 7 67.03 -3.66 -32.17
C ALA A 7 67.49 -2.33 -32.83
N LEU A 8 67.61 -1.26 -32.01
CA LEU A 8 68.20 0.09 -32.22
C LEU A 8 67.21 1.24 -32.60
N PRO A 9 67.55 2.54 -32.38
CA PRO A 9 68.11 3.16 -31.14
C PRO A 9 67.60 4.62 -30.84
N LEU A 10 67.99 5.24 -29.69
CA LEU A 10 68.73 6.54 -29.58
C LEU A 10 68.67 7.28 -28.20
N VAL A 11 69.87 7.76 -27.76
CA VAL A 11 70.19 8.98 -26.95
C VAL A 11 69.83 9.10 -25.44
N ARG A 12 70.85 8.81 -24.60
CA ARG A 12 71.50 9.61 -23.51
C ARG A 12 70.70 10.54 -22.56
N GLY A 13 71.00 10.43 -21.25
CA GLY A 13 70.73 11.47 -20.23
C GLY A 13 71.22 11.10 -18.80
N SER A 14 72.49 11.36 -18.49
CA SER A 14 73.20 11.11 -17.20
C SER A 14 72.45 11.52 -15.90
N ALA A 15 72.48 10.84 -14.75
CA ALA A 15 73.59 10.28 -13.91
C ALA A 15 74.31 11.34 -13.02
N ILE A 16 74.84 11.09 -11.80
CA ILE A 16 75.20 9.80 -11.14
C ILE A 16 75.37 9.88 -9.57
N ALA A 17 75.12 8.76 -8.86
CA ALA A 17 75.71 8.31 -7.55
C ALA A 17 75.53 9.19 -6.26
N ILE A 18 75.91 8.82 -5.01
CA ILE A 18 76.92 7.86 -4.46
C ILE A 18 76.48 7.10 -3.15
N ALA A 19 76.82 5.79 -3.11
CA ALA A 19 77.10 4.83 -2.00
C ALA A 19 76.31 4.75 -0.64
N SER A 20 75.62 3.61 -0.46
CA SER A 20 75.95 2.45 0.42
C SER A 20 76.72 2.58 1.76
N VAL A 21 76.25 1.90 2.85
CA VAL A 21 76.89 0.69 3.51
C VAL A 21 76.28 0.28 4.90
N ILE A 22 75.52 -0.83 4.94
CA ILE A 22 75.49 -2.00 5.91
C ILE A 22 75.29 -1.74 7.48
N PRO A 23 75.36 -2.71 8.46
CA PRO A 23 74.17 -3.33 9.14
C PRO A 23 73.97 -3.29 10.69
N GLN A 24 72.69 -3.46 11.10
CA GLN A 24 72.13 -4.26 12.25
C GLN A 24 72.61 -3.96 13.72
N PRO A 25 72.39 -4.83 14.77
CA PRO A 25 71.25 -4.66 15.68
C PRO A 25 71.56 -4.77 17.22
N ALA A 26 70.67 -4.27 18.10
CA ALA A 26 70.75 -4.58 19.54
C ALA A 26 69.43 -4.44 20.36
N ALA A 27 69.28 -5.36 21.32
CA ALA A 27 68.63 -5.27 22.65
C ALA A 27 67.16 -4.82 22.83
N ILE A 28 66.36 -5.76 23.36
CA ILE A 28 65.05 -5.54 24.01
C ILE A 28 65.28 -5.25 25.51
N SER A 29 64.65 -4.21 26.08
CA SER A 29 64.35 -4.14 27.53
C SER A 29 63.35 -3.03 27.89
N THR A 30 62.68 -3.14 29.04
CA THR A 30 61.81 -2.16 29.73
C THR A 30 60.61 -1.58 28.96
N MET A 31 59.36 -1.58 29.43
CA MET A 31 58.82 -1.87 30.76
C MET A 31 57.53 -2.70 30.71
N LEU A 32 57.45 -3.75 31.54
CA LEU A 32 56.18 -4.42 31.90
C LEU A 32 56.18 -4.72 33.40
N ALA A 33 56.00 -3.69 34.24
CA ALA A 33 55.95 -3.86 35.69
C ALA A 33 55.25 -2.68 36.41
N LYS A 34 53.94 -2.82 36.65
CA LYS A 34 53.35 -2.86 38.02
C LYS A 34 51.82 -2.95 37.98
N PHE A 35 51.31 -4.07 38.48
CA PHE A 35 49.90 -4.29 38.81
C PHE A 35 49.54 -3.62 40.15
N THR A 36 48.33 -3.05 40.21
CA THR A 36 47.34 -3.22 41.29
C THR A 36 47.69 -2.94 42.78
N ALA A 37 47.30 -1.72 43.21
CA ALA A 37 46.56 -1.39 44.45
C ALA A 37 47.24 -1.34 45.86
N ILE A 38 46.53 -0.64 46.77
CA ILE A 38 46.71 -0.47 48.25
C ILE A 38 48.03 0.31 48.61
N ILE A 39 48.09 1.37 49.45
CA ILE A 39 47.43 1.72 50.73
C ILE A 39 47.00 3.22 50.81
N ALA A 40 46.15 3.51 51.79
CA ALA A 40 45.34 4.70 52.07
C ALA A 40 46.02 6.09 52.28
N ALA A 41 45.19 7.11 52.04
CA ALA A 41 44.98 8.35 52.82
C ALA A 41 46.07 9.44 52.94
N ALA A 42 45.76 10.59 52.31
CA ALA A 42 46.01 11.93 52.82
C ALA A 42 44.79 12.83 52.45
N ALA A 43 44.52 13.90 53.19
CA ALA A 43 43.29 14.70 53.07
C ALA A 43 43.55 16.22 52.95
N CYS A 44 42.50 16.97 52.56
CA CYS A 44 42.49 18.41 52.25
C CYS A 44 43.29 18.78 50.98
N VAL A 45 43.02 19.87 50.26
CA VAL A 45 42.17 21.06 50.56
C VAL A 45 41.19 21.31 49.40
N CYS A 46 39.94 21.72 49.71
CA CYS A 46 39.07 22.39 48.73
C CYS A 46 39.09 23.90 48.93
N SER A 47 39.56 24.64 47.92
CA SER A 47 39.45 26.11 47.84
C SER A 47 38.87 26.46 46.47
N ALA A 48 37.91 27.39 46.43
CA ALA A 48 37.20 27.75 45.22
C ALA A 48 37.98 28.78 44.37
N SER A 49 37.89 28.64 43.05
CA SER A 49 38.27 29.67 42.07
C SER A 49 37.18 29.75 41.00
N HIS A 50 36.48 30.89 40.91
CA HIS A 50 35.49 31.12 39.86
C HIS A 50 36.19 31.47 38.54
N VAL A 51 36.05 30.61 37.53
CA VAL A 51 36.44 30.92 36.15
C VAL A 51 35.24 31.54 35.43
N HIS A 52 35.28 32.84 35.17
CA HIS A 52 34.28 33.53 34.35
C HIS A 52 34.44 33.13 32.87
N VAL A 53 33.69 32.12 32.42
CA VAL A 53 33.54 31.83 30.99
C VAL A 53 32.65 32.90 30.36
N LYS A 54 33.25 33.79 29.57
CA LYS A 54 32.56 34.90 28.91
C LYS A 54 31.88 34.42 27.62
N VAL A 55 30.70 33.81 27.77
CA VAL A 55 29.90 33.28 26.63
C VAL A 55 29.43 34.45 25.75
N HIS A 56 30.10 34.65 24.61
CA HIS A 56 29.60 35.52 23.55
C HIS A 56 28.26 34.99 23.04
N HIS A 57 27.17 35.66 23.40
CA HIS A 57 25.88 35.44 22.78
C HIS A 57 25.93 36.00 21.36
N HIS A 58 26.17 35.13 20.37
CA HIS A 58 25.72 35.44 19.02
C HIS A 58 24.19 35.53 19.07
N HIS A 59 23.66 36.73 18.85
CA HIS A 59 22.26 36.90 18.49
C HIS A 59 22.04 36.19 17.15
N HIS A 60 21.60 34.93 17.21
CA HIS A 60 20.91 34.33 16.08
C HIS A 60 19.73 35.23 15.75
N LYS A 61 19.79 35.91 14.60
CA LYS A 61 18.58 36.51 14.01
C LYS A 61 17.62 35.37 13.76
N VAL A 62 16.60 35.26 14.60
CA VAL A 62 15.47 34.36 14.37
C VAL A 62 14.73 34.92 13.16
N VAL A 63 15.08 34.41 11.97
CA VAL A 63 14.34 34.69 10.74
C VAL A 63 13.00 34.00 10.89
N ASP A 64 11.90 34.76 10.77
CA ASP A 64 10.57 34.19 10.94
C ASP A 64 10.32 33.11 9.88
N ALA A 65 9.90 31.92 10.32
CA ALA A 65 9.57 30.79 9.45
C ALA A 65 8.49 31.14 8.41
N ALA A 66 7.68 32.19 8.67
CA ALA A 66 6.71 32.73 7.71
C ALA A 66 7.33 33.44 6.48
N SER A 67 8.64 33.73 6.46
CA SER A 67 9.28 34.51 5.38
C SER A 67 10.02 33.68 4.32
N TRP A 68 10.34 32.42 4.59
CA TRP A 68 11.02 31.56 3.61
C TRP A 68 10.04 30.96 2.60
N GLN A 69 10.51 30.79 1.36
CA GLN A 69 9.83 30.10 0.27
C GLN A 69 10.83 29.24 -0.49
N MET A 70 10.38 28.11 -1.04
CA MET A 70 11.21 27.31 -1.95
C MET A 70 11.61 28.16 -3.16
N THR A 71 12.90 28.18 -3.51
CA THR A 71 13.35 28.90 -4.70
C THR A 71 12.94 28.09 -5.95
N PRO A 72 12.38 28.70 -7.02
CA PRO A 72 11.93 27.98 -8.21
C PRO A 72 12.97 27.00 -8.77
N VAL A 73 12.50 25.80 -9.13
CA VAL A 73 13.31 24.78 -9.82
C VAL A 73 12.73 24.58 -11.21
N VAL A 74 13.59 24.73 -12.23
CA VAL A 74 13.28 24.43 -13.63
C VAL A 74 13.83 23.04 -13.97
N GLY A 75 12.98 22.15 -14.49
CA GLY A 75 13.37 20.80 -14.89
C GLY A 75 12.58 20.33 -16.11
N ILE A 76 13.10 19.33 -16.81
CA ILE A 76 12.42 18.70 -17.94
C ILE A 76 11.73 17.43 -17.47
N HIS A 77 10.43 17.35 -17.70
CA HIS A 77 9.59 16.16 -17.51
C HIS A 77 9.15 15.60 -18.86
N ALA A 78 8.78 14.31 -18.89
CA ALA A 78 8.34 13.62 -20.10
C ALA A 78 7.01 12.89 -19.86
N ARG A 79 6.06 13.02 -20.78
CA ARG A 79 4.76 12.32 -20.73
C ARG A 79 4.61 11.42 -21.95
N VAL A 80 4.18 10.19 -21.74
CA VAL A 80 3.78 9.25 -22.79
C VAL A 80 2.28 9.43 -23.04
N GLN A 81 1.88 9.69 -24.28
CA GLN A 81 0.47 9.98 -24.63
C GLN A 81 0.13 9.53 -26.07
N GLY A 82 -1.18 9.39 -26.36
CA GLY A 82 -1.68 8.95 -27.66
C GLY A 82 -1.85 10.08 -28.68
N ASP A 83 -2.09 11.30 -28.20
CA ASP A 83 -2.26 12.51 -28.99
C ASP A 83 -0.98 13.34 -29.13
N MET A 84 -0.81 13.91 -30.32
CA MET A 84 0.27 14.83 -30.66
C MET A 84 -0.08 16.26 -30.19
N PRO A 85 0.83 17.00 -29.54
CA PRO A 85 0.68 18.43 -29.32
C PRO A 85 0.52 19.20 -30.64
N VAL A 86 -0.25 20.28 -30.62
CA VAL A 86 -0.46 21.18 -31.76
C VAL A 86 0.33 22.45 -31.54
N TRP A 87 0.92 23.01 -32.60
CA TRP A 87 1.57 24.31 -32.55
C TRP A 87 0.53 25.42 -32.73
N ASP A 88 0.39 26.30 -31.75
CA ASP A 88 -0.41 27.52 -31.87
C ASP A 88 0.48 28.71 -32.23
N ASN A 89 0.20 29.34 -33.37
CA ASN A 89 0.89 30.55 -33.83
C ASN A 89 0.49 31.79 -33.03
N THR A 90 -0.65 31.77 -32.34
CA THR A 90 -1.18 32.89 -31.53
C THR A 90 -0.38 33.04 -30.23
N THR A 91 -0.06 31.92 -29.58
CA THR A 91 0.79 31.89 -28.38
C THR A 91 2.26 31.62 -28.69
N ASN A 92 2.59 31.23 -29.93
CA ASN A 92 3.91 30.78 -30.37
C ASN A 92 4.45 29.66 -29.45
N SER A 93 3.62 28.63 -29.22
CA SER A 93 3.94 27.49 -28.35
C SER A 93 3.21 26.21 -28.77
N PHE A 94 3.74 25.05 -28.38
CA PHE A 94 2.96 23.80 -28.41
C PHE A 94 1.92 23.76 -27.29
N VAL A 95 0.72 23.32 -27.63
CA VAL A 95 -0.46 23.24 -26.74
C VAL A 95 -1.20 21.90 -26.93
N SER A 96 -2.19 21.61 -26.08
CA SER A 96 -3.05 20.43 -26.26
C SER A 96 -3.96 20.58 -27.48
N LYS A 97 -4.25 19.48 -28.18
CA LYS A 97 -5.24 19.45 -29.27
C LYS A 97 -6.71 19.52 -28.79
N TYR A 98 -6.93 19.52 -27.48
CA TYR A 98 -8.26 19.59 -26.84
C TYR A 98 -8.44 20.95 -26.17
N GLY A 99 -9.66 21.48 -26.15
CA GLY A 99 -9.99 22.84 -25.69
C GLY A 99 -10.60 23.69 -26.81
N GLU A 100 -11.15 24.85 -26.48
CA GLU A 100 -11.68 25.82 -27.46
C GLU A 100 -10.91 27.15 -27.43
N THR A 101 -10.35 27.52 -26.27
CA THR A 101 -9.47 28.69 -26.11
C THR A 101 -8.01 28.29 -25.94
N ALA A 102 -7.09 29.24 -26.17
CA ALA A 102 -5.66 29.06 -25.94
C ALA A 102 -5.32 28.69 -24.49
N ASP A 103 -6.16 29.09 -23.53
CA ASP A 103 -5.96 28.75 -22.11
C ASP A 103 -6.56 27.38 -21.77
N ASP A 104 -7.63 26.92 -22.42
CA ASP A 104 -8.07 25.51 -22.33
C ASP A 104 -7.00 24.56 -22.90
N HIS A 105 -6.46 24.88 -24.08
CA HIS A 105 -5.38 24.12 -24.71
C HIS A 105 -4.12 24.08 -23.85
N TYR A 106 -3.90 25.10 -23.01
CA TYR A 106 -2.87 25.11 -22.00
C TYR A 106 -3.26 24.22 -20.81
N TYR A 107 -4.37 24.46 -20.10
CA TYR A 107 -4.74 23.62 -18.94
C TYR A 107 -4.83 22.13 -19.28
N LEU A 108 -5.52 21.75 -20.36
CA LEU A 108 -5.81 20.34 -20.70
C LEU A 108 -4.57 19.48 -21.05
N ALA A 109 -3.36 20.04 -21.18
CA ALA A 109 -2.16 19.25 -21.43
C ALA A 109 -1.49 18.68 -20.14
N LEU A 110 -1.53 19.38 -18.98
CA LEU A 110 -1.08 18.82 -17.69
C LEU A 110 -2.15 18.78 -16.56
N ASP A 111 -3.40 19.12 -16.84
CA ASP A 111 -4.52 19.06 -15.87
C ASP A 111 -4.74 17.65 -15.28
N THR A 112 -4.30 17.45 -14.03
CA THR A 112 -4.30 16.19 -13.26
C THR A 112 -3.73 15.02 -14.06
N VAL A 113 -2.43 15.09 -14.40
CA VAL A 113 -1.72 14.02 -15.11
C VAL A 113 -0.48 13.56 -14.37
N ASN A 114 -0.08 12.32 -14.66
CA ASN A 114 1.24 11.81 -14.29
C ASN A 114 2.24 11.99 -15.43
N THR A 115 3.49 12.25 -15.09
CA THR A 115 4.63 12.28 -16.01
C THR A 115 5.80 11.47 -15.42
N ALA A 116 6.88 11.29 -16.18
CA ALA A 116 8.13 10.72 -15.71
C ALA A 116 9.28 11.73 -15.86
N SER A 117 10.44 11.40 -15.29
CA SER A 117 11.71 11.92 -15.77
C SER A 117 11.98 11.43 -17.21
N PRO A 118 12.67 12.19 -18.07
CA PRO A 118 13.14 11.71 -19.37
C PRO A 118 13.89 10.38 -19.29
N GLU A 119 14.69 10.19 -18.25
CA GLU A 119 15.39 8.94 -17.92
C GLU A 119 14.41 7.77 -17.69
N GLY A 120 13.24 8.04 -17.11
CA GLY A 120 12.18 7.05 -16.83
C GLY A 120 11.09 6.94 -17.91
N ALA A 121 11.05 7.81 -18.92
CA ALA A 121 9.90 7.90 -19.83
C ALA A 121 9.61 6.58 -20.58
N LEU A 122 10.65 5.90 -21.03
CA LEU A 122 10.54 4.62 -21.75
C LEU A 122 10.26 3.42 -20.82
N PHE A 123 10.39 3.55 -19.51
CA PHE A 123 9.94 2.52 -18.57
C PHE A 123 8.45 2.27 -18.73
N TYR A 124 7.63 3.33 -18.78
CA TYR A 124 6.18 3.19 -18.91
C TYR A 124 5.77 2.62 -20.28
N VAL A 125 6.50 2.98 -21.34
CA VAL A 125 6.34 2.38 -22.68
C VAL A 125 6.58 0.86 -22.62
N GLN A 126 7.74 0.44 -22.10
CA GLN A 126 8.17 -0.95 -22.01
C GLN A 126 7.31 -1.79 -21.05
N ALA A 127 7.05 -1.30 -19.84
CA ALA A 127 6.45 -2.03 -18.74
C ALA A 127 4.93 -2.19 -18.84
N GLU A 128 4.25 -1.26 -19.53
CA GLU A 128 2.80 -1.20 -19.55
C GLU A 128 2.16 -1.17 -20.94
N MET A 129 2.84 -0.71 -22.00
CA MET A 129 2.14 -0.24 -23.21
C MET A 129 2.37 -1.05 -24.50
N ILE A 130 3.59 -1.54 -24.72
CA ILE A 130 3.98 -2.17 -26.00
C ILE A 130 3.91 -3.69 -26.00
N ASN A 131 3.96 -4.34 -24.82
CA ASN A 131 4.02 -5.79 -24.73
C ASN A 131 2.77 -6.40 -25.38
N LYS A 132 2.97 -7.25 -26.39
CA LYS A 132 1.93 -7.96 -27.14
C LYS A 132 0.91 -8.67 -26.25
N GLN A 133 1.33 -9.19 -25.09
CA GLN A 133 0.45 -9.83 -24.10
C GLN A 133 -0.53 -8.84 -23.40
N GLN A 134 -0.33 -7.53 -23.56
CA GLN A 134 -1.13 -6.44 -22.98
C GLN A 134 -1.95 -5.67 -24.04
N GLN A 135 -1.89 -6.05 -25.32
CA GLN A 135 -2.62 -5.38 -26.40
C GLN A 135 -4.10 -5.78 -26.40
N THR A 136 -4.97 -4.88 -25.94
CA THR A 136 -6.43 -5.06 -25.94
C THR A 136 -7.08 -4.90 -27.31
N GLU A 137 -6.39 -4.22 -28.24
CA GLU A 137 -6.80 -4.07 -29.64
C GLU A 137 -5.64 -4.49 -30.55
N LYS A 138 -5.94 -5.26 -31.60
CA LYS A 138 -4.93 -5.74 -32.55
C LYS A 138 -4.23 -4.54 -33.21
N CYS A 139 -2.89 -4.56 -33.19
CA CYS A 139 -2.05 -3.55 -33.84
C CYS A 139 -2.26 -2.11 -33.37
N LYS A 140 -2.67 -1.95 -32.11
CA LYS A 140 -2.55 -0.70 -31.33
C LYS A 140 -1.77 -0.98 -30.04
N ARG A 141 -0.96 -0.01 -29.62
CA ARG A 141 -0.38 0.00 -28.27
C ARG A 141 -1.51 0.26 -27.26
N LYS A 142 -1.38 -0.28 -26.04
CA LYS A 142 -2.37 -0.06 -24.96
C LYS A 142 -2.57 1.45 -24.72
N ASN A 143 -3.79 1.85 -24.38
CA ASN A 143 -4.22 3.25 -24.27
C ASN A 143 -3.96 4.11 -25.52
N GLY A 144 -3.66 3.51 -26.69
CA GLY A 144 -3.39 4.21 -27.93
C GLY A 144 -2.13 5.11 -27.91
N VAL A 145 -1.14 4.82 -27.04
CA VAL A 145 0.05 5.70 -26.90
C VAL A 145 0.93 5.69 -28.16
N ASN A 146 1.35 6.89 -28.59
CA ASN A 146 2.13 7.09 -29.83
C ASN A 146 3.31 8.05 -29.66
N TYR A 147 3.29 8.94 -28.67
CA TYR A 147 4.25 10.03 -28.52
C TYR A 147 4.87 10.09 -27.13
N VAL A 148 6.13 10.52 -27.07
CA VAL A 148 6.74 11.10 -25.87
C VAL A 148 6.77 12.62 -26.06
N VAL A 149 6.20 13.35 -25.12
CA VAL A 149 6.11 14.82 -25.12
C VAL A 149 6.96 15.37 -23.98
N PHE A 150 7.77 16.39 -24.26
CA PHE A 150 8.71 16.97 -23.29
C PHE A 150 8.22 18.32 -22.78
N TYR A 151 8.24 18.48 -21.47
CA TYR A 151 7.71 19.62 -20.73
C TYR A 151 8.84 20.28 -19.94
N ASN A 152 9.13 21.54 -20.24
CA ASN A 152 9.97 22.42 -19.42
C ASN A 152 9.09 22.98 -18.31
N THR A 153 9.19 22.40 -17.11
CA THR A 153 8.37 22.75 -15.94
C THR A 153 9.14 23.63 -14.98
N THR A 154 8.52 24.67 -14.45
CA THR A 154 8.98 25.37 -13.24
C THR A 154 8.15 24.90 -12.05
N ILE A 155 8.77 24.60 -10.91
CA ILE A 155 8.11 24.11 -9.69
C ILE A 155 8.58 24.92 -8.47
N VAL A 156 7.62 25.37 -7.66
CA VAL A 156 7.77 25.87 -6.29
C VAL A 156 6.75 25.15 -5.42
N GLN A 157 7.21 24.26 -4.53
CA GLN A 157 6.30 23.58 -3.61
C GLN A 157 5.81 24.56 -2.53
N PRO A 158 4.52 24.50 -2.13
CA PRO A 158 4.01 25.30 -1.02
C PRO A 158 4.77 25.02 0.27
N VAL A 159 5.03 26.08 1.03
CA VAL A 159 5.72 26.00 2.33
C VAL A 159 5.00 25.06 3.31
N PRO A 160 3.64 25.01 3.40
CA PRO A 160 2.96 24.04 4.25
C PRO A 160 3.12 22.59 3.75
N SER A 161 3.11 22.33 2.44
CA SER A 161 3.40 21.00 1.87
C SER A 161 4.83 20.53 2.19
N LEU A 162 5.80 21.44 2.24
CA LEU A 162 7.19 21.15 2.65
C LEU A 162 7.36 21.03 4.18
N ALA A 163 6.45 21.59 4.97
CA ALA A 163 6.40 21.44 6.42
C ALA A 163 5.66 20.16 6.86
N ALA A 164 4.82 19.61 6.00
CA ALA A 164 4.05 18.39 6.24
C ALA A 164 4.85 17.13 5.88
N ASN A 165 4.55 16.03 6.58
CA ASN A 165 5.22 14.76 6.33
C ASN A 165 4.54 14.02 5.17
N LYS A 166 4.92 14.40 3.94
CA LYS A 166 4.75 13.70 2.65
C LYS A 166 3.35 13.38 2.10
N ASP A 167 2.34 13.14 2.92
CA ASP A 167 1.22 12.29 2.49
C ASP A 167 -0.08 13.02 2.07
N TYR A 168 -0.12 14.36 2.10
CA TYR A 168 -1.32 15.16 1.73
C TYR A 168 -1.03 16.18 0.63
N LEU A 169 -1.77 16.08 -0.48
CA LEU A 169 -1.56 16.86 -1.70
C LEU A 169 -2.79 17.67 -2.17
N TYR A 170 -3.95 17.43 -1.57
CA TYR A 170 -5.21 18.11 -1.86
C TYR A 170 -5.88 18.50 -0.54
N GLY A 171 -6.75 19.49 -0.59
CA GLY A 171 -7.68 19.78 0.51
C GLY A 171 -9.08 19.87 -0.06
N LEU A 172 -9.87 18.83 0.18
CA LEU A 172 -11.30 18.77 -0.14
C LEU A 172 -12.08 18.70 1.19
N ASP A 173 -13.35 19.08 1.17
CA ASP A 173 -14.34 18.87 2.24
C ASP A 173 -13.86 19.14 3.68
N GLY A 174 -13.31 20.33 3.91
CA GLY A 174 -12.88 20.82 5.24
C GLY A 174 -11.44 20.49 5.63
N GLU A 175 -10.69 19.77 4.80
CA GLU A 175 -9.27 19.50 5.05
C GLU A 175 -8.41 20.78 4.98
N LYS A 176 -7.34 20.80 5.79
CA LYS A 176 -6.38 21.90 5.85
C LYS A 176 -5.64 22.02 4.51
N LYS A 177 -6.01 23.03 3.70
CA LYS A 177 -5.36 23.36 2.41
C LYS A 177 -3.85 23.63 2.58
N LEU A 178 -3.03 22.58 2.51
CA LEU A 178 -1.55 22.69 2.52
C LEU A 178 -0.99 23.34 1.24
N GLY A 179 -1.80 23.37 0.18
CA GLY A 179 -1.40 23.69 -1.18
C GLY A 179 -1.12 22.44 -2.00
N THR A 180 -1.52 22.51 -3.27
CA THR A 180 -1.44 21.45 -4.28
C THR A 180 -0.01 21.20 -4.74
N CYS A 181 0.70 20.29 -4.06
CA CYS A 181 2.11 19.97 -4.27
C CYS A 181 2.34 18.98 -5.44
N VAL A 182 3.43 19.14 -6.21
CA VAL A 182 3.82 18.16 -7.24
C VAL A 182 4.43 16.93 -6.57
N GLY A 183 3.75 15.79 -6.65
CA GLY A 183 4.26 14.53 -6.13
C GLY A 183 5.45 13.99 -6.93
N ALA A 184 6.37 13.29 -6.28
CA ALA A 184 7.53 12.64 -6.92
C ALA A 184 7.86 11.30 -6.24
N SER A 185 8.07 10.23 -7.03
CA SER A 185 8.36 8.88 -6.55
C SER A 185 9.46 8.22 -7.38
N LYS A 186 10.39 7.51 -6.72
CA LYS A 186 11.51 6.81 -7.37
C LYS A 186 11.09 5.41 -7.84
N GLN A 187 11.40 5.04 -9.08
CA GLN A 187 10.91 3.82 -9.75
C GLN A 187 12.04 2.92 -10.34
N GLU A 188 13.31 3.22 -10.08
CA GLU A 188 14.48 2.49 -10.61
C GLU A 188 14.53 0.99 -10.23
N ALA A 189 13.86 0.58 -9.15
CA ALA A 189 13.91 -0.79 -8.62
C ALA A 189 13.03 -1.81 -9.38
N ALA A 190 12.23 -1.37 -10.37
CA ALA A 190 11.29 -2.23 -11.08
C ALA A 190 12.01 -3.20 -12.05
N LYS A 191 12.16 -4.47 -11.67
CA LYS A 191 12.86 -5.53 -12.45
C LYS A 191 12.39 -5.67 -13.92
N ARG A 192 11.12 -5.37 -14.22
CA ARG A 192 10.53 -5.37 -15.59
C ARG A 192 11.06 -4.28 -16.52
N GLY A 193 11.74 -3.29 -15.96
CA GLY A 193 12.44 -2.24 -16.69
C GLY A 193 13.24 -1.38 -15.73
N PRO A 194 14.42 -1.81 -15.27
CA PRO A 194 15.25 -1.01 -14.40
C PRO A 194 15.89 0.10 -15.25
N TYR A 195 15.23 1.24 -15.34
CA TYR A 195 15.76 2.48 -15.93
C TYR A 195 16.45 3.29 -14.83
N PRO A 196 17.79 3.50 -14.87
CA PRO A 196 18.47 4.41 -13.95
C PRO A 196 17.95 5.84 -14.11
N GLY A 197 17.76 6.60 -13.02
CA GLY A 197 17.16 7.93 -13.08
C GLY A 197 15.64 7.95 -13.24
N ASN A 198 14.95 6.80 -13.19
CA ASN A 198 13.50 6.72 -13.32
C ASN A 198 12.77 7.27 -12.08
N TYR A 199 12.13 8.43 -12.25
CA TYR A 199 11.20 9.02 -11.28
C TYR A 199 9.85 9.27 -11.97
N TRP A 200 8.77 9.04 -11.25
CA TRP A 200 7.40 9.38 -11.65
C TRP A 200 6.90 10.57 -10.86
N TYR A 201 6.08 11.41 -11.50
CA TYR A 201 5.60 12.67 -10.95
C TYR A 201 4.09 12.80 -11.16
N SER A 202 3.42 13.47 -10.22
CA SER A 202 1.99 13.76 -10.28
C SER A 202 1.76 15.25 -10.23
N PHE A 203 1.12 15.81 -11.27
CA PHE A 203 0.88 17.24 -11.43
C PHE A 203 -0.59 17.57 -11.10
N PRO A 204 -0.91 18.12 -9.91
CA PRO A 204 -2.29 18.39 -9.50
C PRO A 204 -2.91 19.57 -10.27
N GLY A 205 -3.82 19.26 -11.18
CA GLY A 205 -4.75 20.25 -11.76
C GLY A 205 -5.95 20.53 -10.84
N GLY A 206 -6.76 21.54 -11.18
CA GLY A 206 -7.99 21.86 -10.45
C GLY A 206 -9.04 20.76 -10.61
N CYS A 207 -9.94 20.59 -9.65
CA CYS A 207 -10.96 19.53 -9.68
C CYS A 207 -10.34 18.13 -9.89
N ALA A 208 -9.25 17.79 -9.17
CA ALA A 208 -8.51 16.55 -9.39
C ALA A 208 -9.31 15.27 -9.07
N ASP A 209 -10.38 15.41 -8.30
CA ASP A 209 -11.41 14.40 -8.03
C ASP A 209 -12.33 14.13 -9.24
N LYS A 210 -12.46 15.08 -10.17
CA LYS A 210 -13.40 15.00 -11.30
C LYS A 210 -12.70 14.49 -12.56
N LYS A 211 -13.42 13.64 -13.32
CA LYS A 211 -13.01 13.26 -14.68
C LYS A 211 -12.83 14.51 -15.53
N ARG A 212 -11.86 14.50 -16.45
CA ARG A 212 -11.48 15.61 -17.36
C ARG A 212 -12.69 16.39 -17.90
N ASP A 213 -13.67 15.67 -18.43
CA ASP A 213 -14.84 16.24 -19.12
C ASP A 213 -15.85 16.90 -18.18
N ASN A 214 -15.70 16.69 -16.85
CA ASN A 214 -16.54 17.25 -15.79
C ASN A 214 -15.85 18.42 -15.05
N LYS A 215 -14.69 18.91 -15.53
CA LYS A 215 -13.90 19.97 -14.89
C LYS A 215 -14.28 21.37 -15.41
N THR A 216 -15.43 21.87 -14.97
CA THR A 216 -15.99 23.17 -15.39
C THR A 216 -15.14 24.36 -14.92
N ALA A 217 -15.42 25.55 -15.44
CA ALA A 217 -14.70 26.78 -15.07
C ALA A 217 -14.93 27.15 -13.60
N GLU A 218 -16.19 27.09 -13.14
CA GLU A 218 -16.60 27.38 -11.76
C GLU A 218 -15.90 26.45 -10.77
N CYS A 219 -15.80 25.16 -11.11
CA CYS A 219 -15.07 24.18 -10.32
C CYS A 219 -13.57 24.50 -10.21
N ARG A 220 -12.95 25.01 -11.28
CA ARG A 220 -11.52 25.40 -11.28
C ARG A 220 -11.26 26.66 -10.46
N GLU A 221 -12.26 27.54 -10.34
CA GLU A 221 -12.25 28.72 -9.49
C GLU A 221 -12.43 28.35 -8.00
N GLU A 222 -13.41 27.48 -7.69
CA GLU A 222 -13.67 26.96 -6.33
C GLU A 222 -12.50 26.12 -5.79
N HIS A 223 -11.91 25.27 -6.64
CA HIS A 223 -10.79 24.39 -6.32
C HIS A 223 -9.49 24.85 -7.00
N ALA A 224 -9.09 26.10 -6.73
CA ALA A 224 -7.84 26.72 -7.20
C ALA A 224 -6.60 25.82 -7.03
N THR A 225 -5.68 25.89 -8.01
CA THR A 225 -4.96 24.69 -8.49
C THR A 225 -3.44 24.72 -8.32
N GLY A 226 -2.78 23.56 -8.49
CA GLY A 226 -1.33 23.49 -8.55
C GLY A 226 -0.75 24.13 -9.80
N MET A 227 -1.51 24.17 -10.89
CA MET A 227 -1.10 24.74 -12.17
C MET A 227 -1.34 26.25 -12.23
N CYS A 228 -0.26 27.00 -12.45
CA CYS A 228 -0.32 28.44 -12.70
C CYS A 228 -1.03 28.77 -14.03
N PRO A 229 -1.73 29.91 -14.12
CA PRO A 229 -2.18 30.46 -15.39
C PRO A 229 -1.02 30.69 -16.37
N ARG A 230 -1.33 30.74 -17.67
CA ARG A 230 -0.30 30.81 -18.73
C ARG A 230 0.56 32.05 -18.59
N GLY A 231 1.88 31.87 -18.53
CA GLY A 231 2.85 32.94 -18.31
C GLY A 231 3.06 33.37 -16.85
N VAL A 232 2.28 32.85 -15.89
CA VAL A 232 2.51 33.10 -14.46
C VAL A 232 3.63 32.19 -13.94
N THR A 233 4.55 32.77 -13.17
CA THR A 233 5.65 32.06 -12.50
C THR A 233 5.15 31.49 -11.17
N PRO A 234 5.46 30.23 -10.80
CA PRO A 234 5.04 29.67 -9.52
C PRO A 234 5.67 30.38 -8.32
N ASP A 235 4.89 30.51 -7.25
CA ASP A 235 5.28 31.11 -5.97
C ASP A 235 5.03 30.19 -4.76
N GLY A 236 4.37 29.04 -4.97
CA GLY A 236 3.97 28.11 -3.91
C GLY A 236 2.84 28.64 -3.03
N LYS A 237 2.07 29.64 -3.48
CA LYS A 237 0.93 30.22 -2.76
C LYS A 237 -0.30 30.34 -3.65
N GLN A 238 -0.17 31.00 -4.80
CA GLN A 238 -1.19 31.08 -5.84
C GLN A 238 -1.17 29.83 -6.72
N CYS A 239 0.03 29.30 -6.98
CA CYS A 239 0.23 28.09 -7.76
C CYS A 239 1.62 27.47 -7.52
N THR A 240 1.73 26.18 -7.81
CA THR A 240 2.89 25.32 -7.50
C THR A 240 3.77 25.08 -8.73
N PHE A 241 3.19 24.96 -9.92
CA PHE A 241 3.92 24.66 -11.14
C PHE A 241 3.37 25.38 -12.37
N SER A 242 4.27 25.70 -13.31
CA SER A 242 3.94 26.16 -14.65
C SER A 242 4.81 25.38 -15.65
N TYR A 243 4.44 25.39 -16.93
CA TYR A 243 5.22 24.65 -17.93
C TYR A 243 5.17 25.26 -19.32
N GLU A 244 6.08 24.78 -20.16
CA GLU A 244 6.06 24.91 -21.61
C GLU A 244 6.29 23.53 -22.25
N ILE A 245 5.53 23.15 -23.28
CA ILE A 245 5.87 21.98 -24.10
C ILE A 245 7.01 22.38 -25.03
N LEU A 246 8.18 21.75 -24.86
CA LEU A 246 9.35 21.98 -25.71
C LEU A 246 9.18 21.33 -27.10
N GLY A 247 8.42 20.23 -27.16
CA GLY A 247 8.15 19.48 -28.38
C GLY A 247 7.76 18.03 -28.08
N TYR A 248 7.74 17.19 -29.10
CA TYR A 248 7.36 15.79 -29.01
C TYR A 248 8.15 14.92 -29.99
N ILE A 249 8.07 13.61 -29.80
CA ILE A 249 8.66 12.61 -30.69
C ILE A 249 7.75 11.38 -30.75
N ALA A 250 7.57 10.78 -31.93
CA ALA A 250 6.84 9.54 -32.08
C ALA A 250 7.66 8.36 -31.52
N ILE A 251 7.01 7.43 -30.81
CA ILE A 251 7.64 6.20 -30.32
C ILE A 251 8.24 5.41 -31.48
N ASP A 252 7.55 5.39 -32.64
CA ASP A 252 8.00 4.72 -33.86
C ASP A 252 9.34 5.23 -34.39
N ASP A 253 9.63 6.53 -34.19
CA ASP A 253 10.93 7.13 -34.56
C ASP A 253 12.02 6.81 -33.52
N ILE A 254 11.67 6.74 -32.23
CA ILE A 254 12.63 6.35 -31.16
C ILE A 254 13.11 4.91 -31.37
N VAL A 255 12.18 4.00 -31.67
CA VAL A 255 12.46 2.56 -31.79
C VAL A 255 12.87 2.16 -33.22
N GLY A 256 12.79 3.09 -34.17
CA GLY A 256 13.25 2.92 -35.56
C GLY A 256 12.28 2.22 -36.52
N ILE A 257 11.00 2.04 -36.16
CA ILE A 257 9.98 1.42 -37.03
C ILE A 257 9.85 2.18 -38.37
N THR A 258 9.90 3.52 -38.34
CA THR A 258 9.85 4.38 -39.54
C THR A 258 11.09 4.27 -40.43
N ALA A 259 12.17 3.65 -39.94
CA ALA A 259 13.37 3.32 -40.70
C ALA A 259 13.37 1.87 -41.23
N MET A 260 12.46 1.00 -40.76
CA MET A 260 12.37 -0.40 -41.17
C MET A 260 11.63 -0.53 -42.50
N LYS A 261 12.11 -1.42 -43.37
CA LYS A 261 11.53 -1.66 -44.71
C LYS A 261 10.40 -2.69 -44.65
N ASN A 262 9.28 -2.36 -45.26
CA ASN A 262 8.18 -3.27 -45.53
C ASN A 262 8.51 -4.11 -46.79
N GLU A 263 8.76 -5.40 -46.58
CA GLU A 263 9.15 -6.34 -47.66
C GLU A 263 8.07 -6.48 -48.74
N LYS A 264 6.78 -6.30 -48.38
CA LYS A 264 5.64 -6.47 -49.29
C LYS A 264 5.42 -5.26 -50.20
N THR A 265 5.73 -4.05 -49.72
CA THR A 265 5.51 -2.79 -50.47
C THR A 265 6.80 -2.17 -51.02
N GLY A 266 7.96 -2.62 -50.54
CA GLY A 266 9.27 -2.07 -50.89
C GLY A 266 9.59 -0.69 -50.29
N LYS A 267 8.65 -0.10 -49.52
CA LYS A 267 8.78 1.19 -48.82
C LYS A 267 9.17 0.98 -47.36
N ASN A 268 9.41 2.05 -46.61
CA ASN A 268 9.46 1.96 -45.14
C ASN A 268 8.04 1.90 -44.56
N TYR A 269 7.89 1.32 -43.37
CA TYR A 269 6.62 1.38 -42.62
C TYR A 269 6.33 2.82 -42.19
N GLY A 270 5.08 3.27 -42.35
CA GLY A 270 4.65 4.61 -41.93
C GLY A 270 4.43 4.75 -40.42
N ASN A 271 4.13 3.65 -39.71
CA ASN A 271 3.86 3.61 -38.26
C ASN A 271 3.84 2.17 -37.72
N PHE A 272 3.69 2.02 -36.40
CA PHE A 272 3.52 0.76 -35.68
C PHE A 272 2.34 -0.09 -36.17
N THR A 273 1.21 0.51 -36.57
CA THR A 273 0.05 -0.26 -37.04
C THR A 273 0.36 -0.96 -38.36
N GLU A 274 0.93 -0.28 -39.35
CA GLU A 274 1.37 -0.92 -40.60
C GLU A 274 2.42 -2.01 -40.35
N PHE A 275 3.39 -1.73 -39.46
CA PHE A 275 4.42 -2.69 -39.04
C PHE A 275 3.81 -3.97 -38.43
N CYS A 276 2.84 -3.83 -37.53
CA CYS A 276 2.14 -4.95 -36.92
C CYS A 276 1.20 -5.68 -37.91
N GLU A 277 0.47 -4.97 -38.75
CA GLU A 277 -0.44 -5.54 -39.75
C GLU A 277 0.29 -6.34 -40.83
N ALA A 278 1.53 -5.95 -41.16
CA ALA A 278 2.41 -6.74 -42.01
C ALA A 278 2.82 -8.08 -41.38
N GLY A 279 2.69 -8.25 -40.06
CA GLY A 279 2.95 -9.47 -39.30
C GLY A 279 4.07 -9.37 -38.25
N ASN A 280 4.66 -8.18 -38.06
CA ASN A 280 5.82 -7.99 -37.18
C ASN A 280 5.42 -7.75 -35.71
N ILE A 281 6.40 -7.86 -34.81
CA ILE A 281 6.21 -7.73 -33.35
C ILE A 281 7.22 -6.71 -32.80
N GLU A 282 6.74 -5.65 -32.15
CA GLU A 282 7.60 -4.66 -31.48
C GLU A 282 8.22 -5.26 -30.22
N PHE A 283 7.39 -5.78 -29.32
CA PHE A 283 7.81 -6.39 -28.06
C PHE A 283 6.79 -7.44 -27.59
N ASP A 284 7.27 -8.65 -27.33
CA ASP A 284 6.53 -9.76 -26.72
C ASP A 284 7.43 -10.36 -25.64
N ALA A 285 7.02 -10.29 -24.38
CA ALA A 285 7.83 -10.70 -23.23
C ALA A 285 6.97 -11.33 -22.14
N LYS A 286 7.50 -12.38 -21.52
CA LYS A 286 6.92 -13.00 -20.32
C LYS A 286 7.39 -12.26 -19.07
N LEU A 287 6.50 -12.07 -18.10
CA LEU A 287 6.84 -11.53 -16.79
C LEU A 287 7.10 -12.71 -15.84
N GLU A 288 8.34 -12.84 -15.36
CA GLU A 288 8.79 -13.93 -14.49
C GLU A 288 9.56 -13.34 -13.30
N ASN A 289 9.04 -13.52 -12.07
CA ASN A 289 9.59 -12.94 -10.84
C ASN A 289 9.78 -11.41 -10.90
N ASP A 290 8.79 -10.72 -11.47
CA ASP A 290 8.77 -9.29 -11.87
C ASP A 290 9.76 -8.86 -12.96
N GLU A 291 10.55 -9.75 -13.53
CA GLU A 291 11.50 -9.44 -14.61
C GLU A 291 10.92 -9.81 -15.98
N PHE A 292 11.18 -9.02 -17.03
CA PHE A 292 10.76 -9.40 -18.38
C PHE A 292 11.77 -10.32 -19.06
N LYS A 293 11.32 -11.52 -19.42
CA LYS A 293 12.02 -12.43 -20.32
C LYS A 293 11.49 -12.21 -21.73
N ASN A 294 12.32 -11.60 -22.58
CA ASN A 294 11.98 -11.33 -23.97
C ASN A 294 11.73 -12.63 -24.74
N VAL A 295 10.60 -12.72 -25.45
CA VAL A 295 10.26 -13.83 -26.34
C VAL A 295 10.57 -13.43 -27.79
N GLN A 296 10.13 -12.24 -28.20
CA GLN A 296 10.41 -11.67 -29.51
C GLN A 296 10.29 -10.14 -29.45
N SER A 297 11.28 -9.42 -29.98
CA SER A 297 11.22 -7.97 -30.11
C SER A 297 12.06 -7.47 -31.28
N ILE A 298 11.84 -6.22 -31.66
CA ILE A 298 12.85 -5.44 -32.40
C ILE A 298 14.09 -5.22 -31.52
N ASP A 299 15.26 -4.99 -32.13
CA ASP A 299 16.54 -4.90 -31.41
C ASP A 299 16.57 -3.80 -30.34
N PHE A 300 15.80 -2.72 -30.52
CA PHE A 300 15.67 -1.66 -29.52
C PHE A 300 15.26 -2.21 -28.14
N TRP A 301 14.28 -3.11 -28.09
CA TRP A 301 13.73 -3.67 -26.84
C TRP A 301 14.43 -4.96 -26.36
N LYS A 302 15.50 -5.41 -27.04
CA LYS A 302 16.08 -6.77 -26.92
C LYS A 302 16.39 -7.22 -25.49
N ASN A 303 17.03 -6.36 -24.71
CA ASN A 303 17.38 -6.61 -23.30
C ASN A 303 16.52 -5.71 -22.38
N PRO A 304 15.31 -6.10 -21.93
CA PRO A 304 14.43 -5.22 -21.16
C PRO A 304 14.85 -5.04 -19.69
N GLY A 305 15.42 -6.09 -19.06
CA GLY A 305 15.91 -6.08 -17.68
C GLY A 305 17.32 -5.49 -17.47
N ASP A 306 17.96 -4.99 -18.53
CA ASP A 306 19.35 -4.53 -18.56
C ASP A 306 19.42 -3.01 -18.36
N GLN A 307 20.07 -2.56 -17.29
CA GLN A 307 20.19 -1.14 -16.92
C GLN A 307 20.98 -0.32 -17.95
N ASP A 308 22.04 -0.89 -18.54
CA ASP A 308 22.83 -0.19 -19.56
C ASP A 308 22.08 -0.13 -20.89
N ALA A 309 21.30 -1.16 -21.23
CA ALA A 309 20.39 -1.09 -22.38
C ALA A 309 19.29 -0.04 -22.16
N ASN A 310 18.66 -0.01 -20.98
CA ASN A 310 17.66 0.99 -20.63
C ASN A 310 18.22 2.42 -20.66
N LYS A 311 19.44 2.62 -20.15
CA LYS A 311 20.18 3.90 -20.24
C LYS A 311 20.43 4.30 -21.71
N LYS A 312 20.87 3.37 -22.57
CA LYS A 312 21.08 3.61 -24.01
C LYS A 312 19.78 3.93 -24.76
N ARG A 313 18.64 3.35 -24.36
CA ARG A 313 17.30 3.70 -24.91
C ARG A 313 16.93 5.15 -24.60
N PHE A 314 17.13 5.59 -23.36
CA PHE A 314 16.96 6.99 -22.94
C PHE A 314 17.91 7.92 -23.71
N GLU A 315 19.20 7.60 -23.81
CA GLU A 315 20.19 8.37 -24.57
C GLU A 315 19.81 8.48 -26.06
N THR A 316 19.27 7.40 -26.64
CA THR A 316 18.75 7.39 -28.01
C THR A 316 17.52 8.29 -28.16
N MET A 317 16.57 8.23 -27.22
CA MET A 317 15.39 9.10 -27.23
C MET A 317 15.76 10.58 -27.16
N VAL A 318 16.68 10.95 -26.26
CA VAL A 318 17.21 12.33 -26.13
C VAL A 318 17.91 12.76 -27.42
N LYS A 319 18.73 11.87 -28.01
CA LYS A 319 19.41 12.12 -29.29
C LYS A 319 18.41 12.40 -30.41
N VAL A 320 17.49 11.48 -30.70
CA VAL A 320 16.55 11.62 -31.84
C VAL A 320 15.59 12.79 -31.63
N TYR A 321 15.23 13.11 -30.39
CA TYR A 321 14.49 14.34 -30.08
C TYR A 321 15.30 15.60 -30.42
N ASN A 322 16.56 15.69 -29.99
CA ASN A 322 17.42 16.85 -30.28
C ASN A 322 17.76 16.97 -31.77
N GLU A 323 17.89 15.85 -32.50
CA GLU A 323 18.02 15.84 -33.96
C GLU A 323 16.75 16.41 -34.64
N LYS A 324 15.55 16.05 -34.16
CA LYS A 324 14.28 16.62 -34.65
C LYS A 324 14.12 18.11 -34.29
N ALA A 325 14.52 18.52 -33.09
CA ALA A 325 14.52 19.93 -32.69
C ALA A 325 15.55 20.79 -33.44
N GLY A 326 16.58 20.17 -34.03
CA GLY A 326 17.50 20.83 -34.96
C GLY A 326 16.91 21.06 -36.37
N VAL A 327 15.74 20.51 -36.69
CA VAL A 327 15.11 20.70 -38.01
C VAL A 327 14.48 22.10 -38.09
N LYS A 328 14.81 22.84 -39.15
CA LYS A 328 14.24 24.16 -39.46
C LYS A 328 12.70 24.07 -39.52
N ASP A 329 12.01 25.06 -38.96
CA ASP A 329 10.54 25.16 -38.92
C ASP A 329 9.84 24.00 -38.19
N SER A 330 10.58 23.21 -37.38
CA SER A 330 9.98 22.20 -36.48
C SER A 330 9.26 22.79 -35.28
N HIS A 331 9.55 24.06 -34.95
CA HIS A 331 9.13 24.79 -33.74
C HIS A 331 9.54 24.16 -32.39
N MET A 332 10.23 23.01 -32.40
CA MET A 332 10.68 22.32 -31.19
C MET A 332 11.95 22.96 -30.63
N LYS A 333 12.10 22.91 -29.30
CA LYS A 333 13.27 23.42 -28.59
C LYS A 333 14.15 22.24 -28.14
N PRO A 334 15.48 22.26 -28.39
CA PRO A 334 16.37 21.18 -27.93
C PRO A 334 16.37 21.10 -26.39
N LEU A 335 16.58 19.91 -25.85
CA LEU A 335 16.69 19.73 -24.40
C LEU A 335 18.02 20.33 -23.91
N PRO A 336 18.02 21.19 -22.88
CA PRO A 336 19.24 21.69 -22.26
C PRO A 336 19.99 20.56 -21.54
N THR A 337 21.32 20.65 -21.39
CA THR A 337 22.01 19.58 -20.66
C THR A 337 21.66 19.60 -19.17
N VAL A 338 21.85 18.46 -18.49
CA VAL A 338 21.70 18.37 -17.03
C VAL A 338 22.60 19.36 -16.29
N SER A 339 23.76 19.72 -16.88
CA SER A 339 24.67 20.75 -16.37
C SER A 339 24.09 22.17 -16.54
N ASP A 340 23.55 22.51 -17.72
CA ASP A 340 22.92 23.82 -17.97
C ASP A 340 21.73 24.05 -17.04
N LEU A 341 20.92 23.01 -16.83
CA LEU A 341 19.84 23.01 -15.85
C LEU A 341 20.38 23.19 -14.42
N ALA A 342 21.44 22.47 -14.03
CA ALA A 342 22.03 22.59 -12.70
C ALA A 342 22.58 24.00 -12.43
N ASN A 343 23.22 24.61 -13.42
CA ASN A 343 23.73 25.98 -13.37
C ASN A 343 22.62 27.05 -13.36
N LYS A 344 21.49 26.78 -14.03
CA LYS A 344 20.30 27.66 -14.03
C LYS A 344 19.54 27.61 -12.70
N ASN A 345 19.64 26.51 -11.96
CA ASN A 345 18.84 26.26 -10.76
C ASN A 345 19.52 26.71 -9.44
N PRO A 346 18.74 26.99 -8.39
CA PRO A 346 19.30 27.27 -7.06
C PRO A 346 20.02 26.03 -6.51
N PRO A 347 21.17 26.17 -5.80
CA PRO A 347 21.87 25.05 -5.19
C PRO A 347 21.01 24.37 -4.13
N CYS A 348 21.15 23.04 -4.00
CA CYS A 348 20.21 22.19 -3.28
C CYS A 348 20.00 22.53 -1.81
N TYR A 349 21.00 23.09 -1.11
CA TYR A 349 20.84 23.54 0.28
C TYR A 349 19.78 24.64 0.45
N LYS A 350 19.40 25.38 -0.62
CA LYS A 350 18.34 26.40 -0.55
C LYS A 350 16.93 25.82 -0.47
N ASN A 351 16.74 24.59 -0.96
CA ASN A 351 15.42 23.95 -1.10
C ASN A 351 15.29 22.63 -0.31
N SER A 352 16.36 22.13 0.33
CA SER A 352 16.36 20.88 1.08
C SER A 352 17.15 20.98 2.36
N ALA A 353 16.48 20.78 3.50
CA ALA A 353 17.09 20.70 4.83
C ALA A 353 18.17 19.60 4.90
N ALA A 354 17.93 18.44 4.28
CA ALA A 354 18.90 17.35 4.23
C ALA A 354 20.19 17.76 3.49
N CYS A 355 20.08 18.60 2.46
CA CYS A 355 21.23 19.14 1.74
C CYS A 355 21.94 20.28 2.46
N ALA A 356 21.22 21.06 3.27
CA ALA A 356 21.85 22.04 4.17
C ALA A 356 22.59 21.38 5.34
N GLY A 357 22.17 20.19 5.78
CA GLY A 357 22.85 19.37 6.79
C GLY A 357 23.92 18.41 6.26
N ALA A 358 24.15 18.35 4.95
CA ALA A 358 25.06 17.37 4.33
C ALA A 358 26.53 17.77 4.48
N ALA A 359 27.35 16.89 5.09
CA ALA A 359 28.77 17.14 5.35
C ALA A 359 29.60 17.46 4.09
N HIS A 360 29.30 16.82 2.97
CA HIS A 360 29.92 17.07 1.66
C HIS A 360 29.04 17.91 0.73
N GLY A 361 27.90 18.41 1.20
CA GLY A 361 26.93 19.17 0.40
C GLY A 361 26.04 18.28 -0.48
N CYS A 362 25.44 18.91 -1.49
CA CYS A 362 24.58 18.25 -2.48
C CYS A 362 24.83 18.76 -3.89
N ARG A 363 24.50 17.92 -4.88
CA ARG A 363 24.47 18.26 -6.30
C ARG A 363 23.05 18.18 -6.88
N ARG A 364 22.85 18.73 -8.07
CA ARG A 364 21.67 18.47 -8.90
C ARG A 364 21.99 17.44 -9.97
N VAL A 365 21.08 16.49 -10.15
CA VAL A 365 21.17 15.41 -11.13
C VAL A 365 19.86 15.22 -11.87
N LEU A 366 19.95 14.53 -13.01
CA LEU A 366 18.85 14.22 -13.92
C LEU A 366 18.24 15.45 -14.61
N TYR A 367 17.51 15.20 -15.69
CA TYR A 367 16.72 16.22 -16.39
C TYR A 367 15.65 16.86 -15.48
N THR A 368 15.13 16.12 -14.50
CA THR A 368 14.17 16.62 -13.50
C THR A 368 14.84 17.34 -12.32
N GLN A 369 16.17 17.45 -12.30
CA GLN A 369 16.93 18.31 -11.39
C GLN A 369 16.77 17.97 -9.91
N MET A 370 16.69 16.67 -9.63
CA MET A 370 16.66 16.11 -8.28
C MET A 370 17.95 16.42 -7.51
N CYS A 371 17.81 16.59 -6.20
CA CYS A 371 18.94 16.86 -5.31
C CYS A 371 19.49 15.57 -4.71
N GLU A 372 20.78 15.33 -4.90
CA GLU A 372 21.50 14.16 -4.40
C GLU A 372 22.49 14.59 -3.31
N VAL A 373 22.50 13.86 -2.19
CA VAL A 373 23.44 14.06 -1.07
C VAL A 373 24.79 13.46 -1.42
N CYS A 374 25.84 14.24 -1.29
CA CYS A 374 27.20 13.79 -1.59
C CYS A 374 27.79 13.00 -0.41
N HIS A 375 28.39 11.84 -0.72
CA HIS A 375 29.02 10.95 0.25
C HIS A 375 30.53 11.20 0.43
N GLU A 376 31.14 11.98 -0.46
CA GLU A 376 32.53 12.40 -0.45
C GLU A 376 32.66 13.79 -1.09
N GLU A 377 33.85 14.42 -1.03
CA GLU A 377 34.07 15.73 -1.65
C GLU A 377 34.33 15.62 -3.16
N SER A 378 33.47 16.22 -3.98
CA SER A 378 33.66 16.35 -5.43
C SER A 378 33.32 17.76 -5.91
N GLN A 379 33.81 18.13 -7.11
CA GLN A 379 33.73 19.49 -7.64
C GLN A 379 32.29 19.96 -7.97
N ASP A 380 31.38 19.02 -8.22
CA ASP A 380 29.96 19.20 -8.48
C ASP A 380 29.09 19.30 -7.21
N CYS A 381 29.66 19.01 -6.04
CA CYS A 381 28.95 18.99 -4.76
C CYS A 381 29.01 20.34 -4.03
N VAL A 382 27.86 21.02 -3.97
CA VAL A 382 27.75 22.36 -3.37
C VAL A 382 27.42 22.24 -1.88
N LYS A 383 28.40 22.56 -1.03
CA LYS A 383 28.22 22.73 0.42
C LYS A 383 27.40 23.97 0.76
N VAL A 384 26.80 23.96 1.95
CA VAL A 384 26.13 25.13 2.52
C VAL A 384 27.15 26.22 2.92
N PRO A 385 26.91 27.51 2.59
CA PRO A 385 27.71 28.62 3.11
C PRO A 385 27.59 28.75 4.63
N ALA A 386 28.67 29.17 5.31
CA ALA A 386 28.71 29.25 6.78
C ALA A 386 27.76 30.31 7.38
N ASP A 387 27.29 31.25 6.57
CA ASP A 387 26.30 32.28 6.89
C ASP A 387 24.85 31.86 6.58
N PHE A 388 24.66 30.74 5.87
CA PHE A 388 23.33 30.19 5.57
C PHE A 388 22.91 29.14 6.59
N SER A 389 21.65 29.23 7.05
CA SER A 389 20.99 28.18 7.82
C SER A 389 19.63 27.90 7.19
N PHE A 390 19.29 26.63 7.00
CA PHE A 390 17.97 26.26 6.50
C PHE A 390 16.93 26.50 7.61
N PRO A 391 15.84 27.23 7.34
CA PRO A 391 14.90 27.62 8.39
C PRO A 391 14.14 26.41 8.96
N ALA A 392 13.80 26.49 10.24
CA ALA A 392 12.93 25.52 10.90
C ALA A 392 11.48 25.71 10.40
N ILE A 393 11.13 25.05 9.30
CA ILE A 393 9.77 25.08 8.75
C ILE A 393 8.85 24.27 9.68
N SER A 394 8.02 24.97 10.45
CA SER A 394 6.95 24.39 11.26
C SER A 394 5.60 24.84 10.70
N GLN A 395 4.59 23.98 10.78
CA GLN A 395 3.23 24.41 10.45
C GLN A 395 2.78 25.45 11.48
N ARG A 396 2.69 26.74 11.09
CA ARG A 396 1.90 27.71 11.85
C ARG A 396 0.45 27.22 11.90
N ALA A 397 -0.19 27.40 13.05
CA ALA A 397 -1.65 27.57 13.07
C ALA A 397 -1.97 28.88 12.31
N ALA A 398 -3.02 28.88 11.48
CA ALA A 398 -3.50 30.11 10.91
C ALA A 398 -4.00 31.00 12.05
N ALA A 399 -3.46 32.21 12.18
CA ALA A 399 -4.09 33.21 13.02
C ALA A 399 -5.47 33.52 12.42
N CYS A 400 -6.51 33.58 13.27
CA CYS A 400 -7.84 33.95 12.83
C CYS A 400 -7.77 35.36 12.21
N GLY A 401 -8.15 35.49 10.94
CA GLY A 401 -8.15 36.78 10.26
C GLY A 401 -9.18 37.72 10.88
N GLU A 402 -8.75 38.92 11.24
CA GLU A 402 -9.66 40.00 11.63
C GLU A 402 -10.51 40.39 10.41
N HIS A 403 -11.84 40.39 10.56
CA HIS A 403 -12.76 40.82 9.51
C HIS A 403 -12.96 42.34 9.63
N ASP A 404 -12.39 43.09 8.69
CA ASP A 404 -12.34 44.56 8.73
C ASP A 404 -13.63 45.20 8.17
N ASP A 405 -14.72 45.06 8.93
CA ASP A 405 -16.04 45.62 8.61
C ASP A 405 -16.30 46.93 9.35
N SER A 406 -16.23 48.07 8.65
CA SER A 406 -16.65 49.37 9.22
C SER A 406 -17.32 50.32 8.22
N LYS A 407 -18.67 50.36 8.24
CA LYS A 407 -19.42 51.47 7.61
C LYS A 407 -20.81 51.82 8.18
N SER A 408 -20.89 51.95 9.51
CA SER A 408 -21.81 52.87 10.24
C SER A 408 -23.34 52.60 10.22
N PRO A 409 -24.16 53.25 11.09
CA PRO A 409 -23.86 53.79 12.44
C PRO A 409 -24.96 53.54 13.52
N ALA A 410 -24.54 53.57 14.81
CA ALA A 410 -25.33 53.93 16.01
C ALA A 410 -26.54 53.05 16.44
N THR A 411 -26.93 52.97 17.71
CA THR A 411 -26.37 53.47 19.00
C THR A 411 -25.72 52.29 19.78
N ASP A 412 -25.58 52.16 21.11
CA ASP A 412 -25.96 52.93 22.32
C ASP A 412 -25.01 52.64 23.52
N ALA A 413 -25.31 53.16 24.71
CA ALA A 413 -24.39 53.23 25.86
C ALA A 413 -24.66 52.26 27.03
N SER A 414 -23.59 51.66 27.57
CA SER A 414 -23.28 51.66 29.03
C SER A 414 -21.91 51.02 29.33
N SER A 415 -21.31 51.38 30.47
CA SER A 415 -19.94 51.03 30.93
C SER A 415 -19.99 50.52 32.39
N PRO A 416 -18.92 50.09 33.12
CA PRO A 416 -17.46 50.22 32.87
C PRO A 416 -16.61 48.93 33.13
N PRO A 417 -15.25 48.95 32.98
CA PRO A 417 -14.40 47.76 33.01
C PRO A 417 -13.60 47.54 34.32
N CYS A 418 -12.98 46.36 34.46
CA CYS A 418 -12.11 46.00 35.58
C CYS A 418 -10.61 45.91 35.20
N GLN A 419 -9.73 46.55 35.98
CA GLN A 419 -8.29 46.28 36.05
C GLN A 419 -7.93 45.81 37.46
N GLY A 420 -6.84 45.03 37.63
CA GLY A 420 -6.36 44.66 38.97
C GLY A 420 -5.09 43.79 39.03
N HIS A 421 -3.92 44.40 39.18
CA HIS A 421 -2.73 43.75 39.75
C HIS A 421 -2.76 43.83 41.28
N PHE A 422 -2.45 42.76 42.02
CA PHE A 422 -1.81 42.78 43.36
C PHE A 422 -1.17 41.38 43.57
N ARG A 423 0.14 41.17 43.67
CA ARG A 423 1.18 41.54 44.67
C ARG A 423 1.62 40.31 45.53
N THR A 424 2.86 40.35 45.98
CA THR A 424 3.51 39.35 46.87
C THR A 424 3.36 39.69 48.37
N PRO A 425 3.50 38.71 49.28
CA PRO A 425 3.76 38.92 50.71
C PRO A 425 5.26 38.79 51.09
N PRO A 426 5.72 39.33 52.25
CA PRO A 426 7.14 39.45 52.60
C PRO A 426 7.63 38.57 53.78
N ILE A 427 8.87 38.80 54.22
CA ILE A 427 9.65 38.04 55.22
C ILE A 427 9.41 38.52 56.68
N GLY A 428 9.53 37.61 57.65
CA GLY A 428 9.62 37.89 59.10
C GLY A 428 10.55 36.89 59.82
N THR A 429 11.14 37.23 60.97
CA THR A 429 12.41 36.62 61.44
C THR A 429 12.43 35.98 62.84
N ALA A 430 13.02 34.78 62.91
CA ALA A 430 13.88 34.20 63.97
C ALA A 430 13.32 33.90 65.39
N TRP A 431 13.78 32.78 65.99
CA TRP A 431 14.69 32.80 67.18
C TRP A 431 15.21 31.40 67.61
N ARG A 432 16.53 31.35 67.91
CA ARG A 432 17.29 30.45 68.82
C ARG A 432 17.44 28.92 68.61
N PHE A 433 18.59 28.45 69.14
CA PHE A 433 19.10 27.08 69.23
C PHE A 433 18.38 26.20 70.27
N THR A 434 18.47 24.88 70.12
CA THR A 434 18.93 23.94 71.17
C THR A 434 19.46 22.65 70.51
N MET A 435 20.57 22.09 71.00
CA MET A 435 21.00 20.72 70.68
C MET A 435 20.48 19.75 71.76
N LEU A 436 20.12 18.53 71.37
CA LEU A 436 20.41 17.35 72.21
C LEU A 436 20.58 16.09 71.36
N ARG A 437 21.46 15.18 71.81
CA ARG A 437 21.58 13.81 71.29
C ARG A 437 20.74 12.88 72.17
N LEU A 438 20.27 11.76 71.62
CA LEU A 438 20.38 10.46 72.29
C LEU A 438 20.15 9.30 71.29
N TRP A 439 20.56 8.10 71.70
CA TRP A 439 20.49 6.87 70.92
C TRP A 439 19.20 6.08 71.18
N GLY A 440 18.80 5.32 70.15
CA GLY A 440 18.56 3.89 70.33
C GLY A 440 17.13 3.45 70.65
N SER A 441 16.53 2.71 69.72
CA SER A 441 16.14 1.31 69.97
C SER A 441 15.85 0.57 68.66
N PHE A 442 16.20 -0.72 68.62
CA PHE A 442 15.73 -1.62 67.57
C PHE A 442 14.25 -1.94 67.81
N SER A 443 13.45 -1.98 66.75
CA SER A 443 12.28 -2.84 66.70
C SER A 443 12.04 -3.27 65.26
N ALA A 444 11.90 -4.57 65.03
CA ALA A 444 11.76 -5.14 63.69
C ALA A 444 10.31 -5.05 63.24
N CYS A 445 10.05 -4.31 62.16
CA CYS A 445 8.79 -4.36 61.44
C CYS A 445 9.10 -4.63 59.96
N CYS A 446 8.70 -5.81 59.47
CA CYS A 446 8.82 -6.16 58.06
C CYS A 446 7.78 -5.42 57.22
N VAL A 447 7.97 -4.11 57.04
CA VAL A 447 7.25 -3.34 56.03
C VAL A 447 7.73 -3.84 54.67
N ILE A 448 6.80 -4.42 53.91
CA ILE A 448 7.06 -4.80 52.52
C ILE A 448 7.47 -3.52 51.78
N LEU A 449 8.69 -3.51 51.25
CA LEU A 449 9.17 -2.47 50.34
C LEU A 449 8.49 -2.64 48.98
N ALA A 450 7.18 -2.41 48.97
CA ALA A 450 6.47 -2.00 47.77
C ALA A 450 7.16 -0.72 47.30
N SER A 451 7.92 -0.85 46.21
CA SER A 451 8.60 0.26 45.57
C SER A 451 7.55 1.13 44.88
N VAL A 452 6.86 1.94 45.69
CA VAL A 452 6.01 3.04 45.22
C VAL A 452 6.93 4.02 44.50
N ARG A 453 7.16 3.75 43.21
CA ARG A 453 7.57 4.76 42.24
C ARG A 453 6.57 5.90 42.42
N ALA A 454 7.06 7.05 42.85
CA ALA A 454 6.31 8.28 42.67
C ALA A 454 5.87 8.34 41.20
N PRO A 455 4.60 8.66 40.91
CA PRO A 455 4.09 8.61 39.55
C PRO A 455 4.94 9.51 38.66
N VAL A 456 5.56 8.92 37.63
CA VAL A 456 6.26 9.67 36.60
C VAL A 456 5.22 10.58 35.95
N ALA A 457 5.49 11.88 35.90
CA ALA A 457 4.49 12.86 35.51
C ALA A 457 3.98 12.60 34.08
N GLY A 458 2.68 12.26 33.97
CA GLY A 458 1.95 12.31 32.71
C GLY A 458 2.37 11.30 31.62
N ALA A 459 2.52 10.02 31.95
CA ALA A 459 2.45 9.00 30.90
C ALA A 459 1.02 8.97 30.30
N PHE A 460 0.90 9.16 28.99
CA PHE A 460 -0.39 9.10 28.29
C PHE A 460 -0.90 7.65 28.24
N GLU A 461 -2.07 7.40 28.83
CA GLU A 461 -2.76 6.10 28.80
C GLU A 461 -3.87 6.12 27.74
N VAL A 462 -3.88 5.10 26.88
CA VAL A 462 -4.82 5.01 25.76
C VAL A 462 -6.15 4.46 26.27
N LYS A 463 -7.21 5.27 26.20
CA LYS A 463 -8.56 4.86 26.63
C LYS A 463 -9.03 3.65 25.80
N PRO A 464 -9.39 2.50 26.41
CA PRO A 464 -9.83 1.33 25.66
C PRO A 464 -11.17 1.55 24.96
N ILE A 465 -11.25 1.11 23.72
CA ILE A 465 -12.43 1.16 22.84
C ILE A 465 -13.04 -0.25 22.78
N ARG A 466 -14.34 -0.37 23.01
CA ARG A 466 -15.14 -1.60 22.82
C ARG A 466 -15.64 -1.66 21.38
N THR A 467 -15.24 -2.69 20.64
CA THR A 467 -15.58 -2.90 19.23
C THR A 467 -16.17 -4.29 19.04
N ILE A 468 -16.98 -4.49 18.00
CA ILE A 468 -17.40 -5.82 17.54
C ILE A 468 -16.71 -6.13 16.21
N HIS A 469 -16.17 -7.33 16.09
CA HIS A 469 -15.53 -7.85 14.87
C HIS A 469 -16.15 -9.19 14.47
N ALA A 470 -16.11 -9.48 13.17
CA ALA A 470 -16.52 -10.76 12.61
C ALA A 470 -15.32 -11.54 12.06
N ARG A 471 -15.29 -12.86 12.29
CA ARG A 471 -14.27 -13.77 11.75
C ARG A 471 -14.94 -14.95 11.04
N VAL A 472 -14.58 -15.14 9.77
CA VAL A 472 -14.99 -16.31 8.97
C VAL A 472 -14.03 -17.46 9.26
N GLN A 473 -14.55 -18.63 9.62
CA GLN A 473 -13.75 -19.80 10.00
C GLN A 473 -14.47 -21.14 9.79
N ASP A 474 -13.74 -22.24 9.97
CA ASP A 474 -14.14 -23.62 9.66
C ASP A 474 -14.82 -24.37 10.82
N TRP A 475 -14.72 -23.87 12.05
CA TRP A 475 -15.33 -24.47 13.24
C TRP A 475 -16.13 -23.48 14.08
N ALA A 476 -17.18 -23.99 14.72
CA ALA A 476 -17.90 -23.29 15.77
C ALA A 476 -17.05 -23.22 17.07
N PRO A 477 -16.96 -22.05 17.72
CA PRO A 477 -16.51 -21.93 19.10
C PRO A 477 -17.31 -22.83 20.05
N VAL A 478 -16.66 -23.38 21.08
CA VAL A 478 -17.28 -24.25 22.09
C VAL A 478 -17.33 -23.51 23.41
N TRP A 479 -18.46 -23.61 24.12
CA TRP A 479 -18.64 -23.05 25.45
C TRP A 479 -17.80 -23.84 26.48
N ASP A 480 -17.09 -23.11 27.35
CA ASP A 480 -16.29 -23.65 28.44
C ASP A 480 -16.95 -23.24 29.77
N GLU A 481 -17.54 -24.21 30.47
CA GLU A 481 -18.36 -23.94 31.67
C GLU A 481 -17.52 -23.45 32.86
N ASP A 482 -16.28 -23.94 33.01
CA ASP A 482 -15.38 -23.53 34.11
C ASP A 482 -15.00 -22.04 34.01
N HIS A 483 -14.95 -21.51 32.78
CA HIS A 483 -14.56 -20.13 32.49
C HIS A 483 -15.75 -19.24 32.08
N GLN A 484 -16.95 -19.81 31.95
CA GLN A 484 -18.17 -19.17 31.45
C GLN A 484 -17.92 -18.33 30.17
N ALA A 485 -17.27 -18.94 29.18
CA ALA A 485 -16.89 -18.27 27.94
C ALA A 485 -16.75 -19.22 26.73
N PHE A 486 -17.01 -18.72 25.53
CA PHE A 486 -16.70 -19.42 24.28
C PHE A 486 -15.20 -19.42 23.99
N ALA A 487 -14.66 -20.57 23.61
CA ALA A 487 -13.24 -20.81 23.33
C ALA A 487 -13.02 -21.53 21.98
N ALA A 488 -11.77 -21.55 21.50
CA ALA A 488 -11.42 -22.31 20.30
C ALA A 488 -11.62 -23.82 20.50
N SER A 489 -12.32 -24.47 19.57
CA SER A 489 -12.72 -25.88 19.71
C SER A 489 -11.67 -26.88 19.25
N GLN A 490 -10.72 -26.48 18.39
CA GLN A 490 -9.71 -27.38 17.79
C GLN A 490 -8.28 -27.19 18.29
N PHE A 491 -7.95 -26.11 19.01
CA PHE A 491 -6.55 -25.71 19.25
C PHE A 491 -6.29 -25.28 20.69
N GLY A 492 -5.60 -26.11 21.46
CA GLY A 492 -5.15 -25.84 22.84
C GLY A 492 -5.61 -26.90 23.84
N GLY A 493 -4.71 -27.35 24.72
CA GLY A 493 -4.98 -28.37 25.74
C GLY A 493 -5.71 -27.85 26.99
N ASN A 494 -5.78 -26.52 27.16
CA ASN A 494 -6.48 -25.85 28.25
C ASN A 494 -7.14 -24.55 27.73
N PHE A 495 -8.04 -23.96 28.52
CA PHE A 495 -8.77 -22.76 28.13
C PHE A 495 -7.88 -21.58 27.73
N ASN A 496 -6.74 -21.36 28.42
CA ASN A 496 -5.83 -20.26 28.07
C ASN A 496 -5.17 -20.46 26.69
N GLU A 497 -4.79 -21.69 26.35
CA GLU A 497 -4.30 -22.00 24.99
C GLU A 497 -5.39 -21.84 23.92
N LYS A 498 -6.63 -22.21 24.22
CA LYS A 498 -7.80 -22.01 23.35
C LYS A 498 -8.15 -20.52 23.16
N TYR A 499 -8.00 -19.72 24.21
CA TYR A 499 -8.16 -18.27 24.17
C TYR A 499 -7.03 -17.61 23.35
N VAL A 500 -5.78 -18.05 23.50
CA VAL A 500 -4.68 -17.56 22.67
C VAL A 500 -4.92 -17.92 21.20
N SER A 501 -5.21 -19.19 20.90
CA SER A 501 -5.30 -19.69 19.52
C SER A 501 -6.41 -19.05 18.68
N GLY A 502 -7.53 -18.66 19.28
CA GLY A 502 -8.63 -17.95 18.59
C GLY A 502 -8.22 -16.61 17.98
N MET A 503 -7.21 -15.93 18.53
CA MET A 503 -6.69 -14.63 18.04
C MET A 503 -5.15 -14.63 17.95
N ASP A 504 -4.52 -15.76 17.63
CA ASP A 504 -3.06 -15.88 17.53
C ASP A 504 -2.52 -15.42 16.17
N SER A 505 -2.42 -14.10 15.95
CA SER A 505 -2.03 -13.47 14.68
C SER A 505 -3.01 -13.82 13.56
N VAL A 506 -4.18 -13.18 13.59
CA VAL A 506 -5.29 -13.44 12.66
C VAL A 506 -5.84 -12.16 12.05
N ASN A 507 -6.44 -12.27 10.87
CA ASN A 507 -7.30 -11.22 10.33
C ASN A 507 -8.77 -11.41 10.77
N THR A 508 -9.48 -10.28 10.87
CA THR A 508 -10.93 -10.20 11.05
C THR A 508 -11.50 -9.10 10.14
N ALA A 509 -12.81 -9.02 10.02
CA ALA A 509 -13.51 -7.95 9.31
C ALA A 509 -14.41 -7.14 10.26
N SER A 510 -14.88 -5.99 9.76
CA SER A 510 -16.11 -5.38 10.26
C SER A 510 -17.30 -6.32 10.05
N VAL A 511 -18.33 -6.20 10.89
CA VAL A 511 -19.53 -7.06 10.79
C VAL A 511 -20.22 -6.84 9.44
N GLU A 512 -20.27 -5.59 9.01
CA GLU A 512 -20.74 -5.11 7.72
C GLU A 512 -19.99 -5.74 6.53
N GLY A 513 -18.71 -6.07 6.74
CA GLY A 513 -17.79 -6.62 5.72
C GLY A 513 -17.56 -8.13 5.79
N ALA A 514 -18.16 -8.86 6.72
CA ALA A 514 -17.83 -10.26 7.00
C ALA A 514 -18.03 -11.18 5.78
N LEU A 515 -19.13 -10.99 5.04
CA LEU A 515 -19.48 -11.79 3.87
C LEU A 515 -18.68 -11.42 2.61
N MET A 516 -17.93 -10.32 2.61
CA MET A 516 -17.06 -9.92 1.49
C MET A 516 -16.04 -11.02 1.19
N TYR A 517 -15.36 -11.57 2.22
CA TYR A 517 -14.39 -12.66 2.06
C TYR A 517 -15.06 -13.97 1.61
N VAL A 518 -16.25 -14.27 2.14
CA VAL A 518 -17.05 -15.45 1.75
C VAL A 518 -17.37 -15.38 0.26
N GLN A 519 -17.84 -14.24 -0.23
CA GLN A 519 -18.22 -14.05 -1.63
C GLN A 519 -17.02 -13.95 -2.59
N ALA A 520 -16.02 -13.12 -2.26
CA ALA A 520 -14.90 -12.79 -3.14
C ALA A 520 -13.88 -13.93 -3.31
N GLU A 521 -13.82 -14.85 -2.35
CA GLU A 521 -12.82 -15.93 -2.31
C GLU A 521 -13.33 -17.27 -1.76
N GLY A 522 -14.42 -17.29 -0.99
CA GLY A 522 -14.86 -18.47 -0.24
C GLY A 522 -15.62 -19.50 -1.05
N ILE A 523 -16.58 -19.05 -1.86
CA ILE A 523 -17.69 -19.88 -2.37
C ILE A 523 -17.63 -20.20 -3.86
N ASN A 524 -16.89 -19.45 -4.69
CA ASN A 524 -16.93 -19.61 -6.15
C ASN A 524 -16.48 -21.02 -6.57
N GLN A 525 -17.42 -21.82 -7.11
CA GLN A 525 -17.17 -23.20 -7.52
C GLN A 525 -16.04 -23.33 -8.57
N ASN A 526 -15.82 -22.29 -9.38
CA ASN A 526 -14.71 -22.24 -10.35
C ASN A 526 -13.31 -22.10 -9.71
N GLU A 527 -13.23 -21.85 -8.40
CA GLU A 527 -11.99 -21.62 -7.64
C GLU A 527 -11.80 -22.63 -6.49
N GLN A 528 -12.70 -23.61 -6.35
CA GLN A 528 -12.61 -24.65 -5.31
C GLN A 528 -11.45 -25.62 -5.60
N SER A 529 -10.55 -25.76 -4.63
CA SER A 529 -9.45 -26.73 -4.67
C SER A 529 -9.86 -28.16 -4.28
N VAL A 530 -11.01 -28.30 -3.61
CA VAL A 530 -11.63 -29.58 -3.21
C VAL A 530 -13.13 -29.47 -3.53
N PRO A 531 -13.72 -30.37 -4.33
CA PRO A 531 -15.14 -30.32 -4.66
C PRO A 531 -16.03 -30.41 -3.40
N CYS A 532 -17.08 -29.59 -3.34
CA CYS A 532 -18.02 -29.54 -2.23
C CYS A 532 -17.42 -29.18 -0.86
N GLU A 533 -16.30 -28.45 -0.89
CA GLU A 533 -15.68 -27.79 0.25
C GLU A 533 -15.46 -26.30 -0.10
N ARG A 534 -15.90 -25.38 0.78
CA ARG A 534 -15.58 -23.95 0.62
C ARG A 534 -14.09 -23.71 0.87
N LYS A 535 -13.51 -22.64 0.31
CA LYS A 535 -12.09 -22.28 0.53
C LYS A 535 -11.79 -22.23 2.03
N ASN A 536 -10.68 -22.84 2.45
CA ASN A 536 -10.27 -22.95 3.85
C ASN A 536 -11.34 -23.57 4.78
N LYS A 537 -12.23 -24.43 4.26
CA LYS A 537 -13.31 -25.11 5.00
C LYS A 537 -14.32 -24.18 5.69
N MET A 538 -14.42 -22.92 5.26
CA MET A 538 -15.27 -21.94 5.96
C MET A 538 -16.73 -22.41 6.10
N ALA A 539 -17.24 -22.34 7.32
CA ALA A 539 -18.56 -22.82 7.69
C ALA A 539 -19.30 -21.89 8.67
N TYR A 540 -18.58 -21.03 9.40
CA TYR A 540 -19.14 -20.17 10.43
C TYR A 540 -18.65 -18.72 10.32
N VAL A 541 -19.53 -17.78 10.63
CA VAL A 541 -19.17 -16.41 11.02
C VAL A 541 -19.23 -16.35 12.54
N VAL A 542 -18.11 -16.00 13.17
CA VAL A 542 -17.97 -15.83 14.62
C VAL A 542 -17.94 -14.34 14.93
N PHE A 543 -18.73 -13.91 15.91
CA PHE A 543 -18.75 -12.53 16.39
C PHE A 543 -18.01 -12.43 17.73
N SER A 544 -17.06 -11.50 17.79
CA SER A 544 -16.27 -11.22 18.98
C SER A 544 -16.45 -9.77 19.41
N GLU A 545 -16.73 -9.56 20.69
CA GLU A 545 -16.39 -8.30 21.35
C GLU A 545 -14.87 -8.25 21.52
N VAL A 546 -14.28 -7.12 21.15
CA VAL A 546 -12.86 -6.85 21.30
C VAL A 546 -12.70 -5.52 22.00
N TRP A 547 -11.84 -5.45 23.01
CA TRP A 547 -11.38 -4.19 23.56
C TRP A 547 -10.03 -3.86 22.92
N ILE A 548 -9.85 -2.61 22.48
CA ILE A 548 -8.66 -2.12 21.76
C ILE A 548 -8.07 -0.90 22.49
N ALA A 549 -6.77 -0.92 22.75
CA ALA A 549 -5.99 0.26 23.12
C ALA A 549 -4.62 0.16 22.44
N GLN A 550 -4.41 0.93 21.37
CA GLN A 550 -3.21 0.84 20.54
C GLN A 550 -1.91 1.12 21.32
N PRO A 551 -0.75 0.54 20.93
CA PRO A 551 0.51 0.82 21.60
C PRO A 551 0.84 2.32 21.61
N THR A 552 1.21 2.88 22.75
CA THR A 552 1.67 4.28 22.86
C THR A 552 2.86 4.58 21.93
N THR A 553 3.69 3.56 21.67
CA THR A 553 4.80 3.58 20.70
C THR A 553 4.38 3.70 19.23
N ALA A 554 3.11 3.45 18.90
CA ALA A 554 2.54 3.53 17.56
C ALA A 554 1.90 4.89 17.22
N PHE A 555 1.82 5.86 18.15
CA PHE A 555 1.25 7.19 17.91
C PHE A 555 2.09 8.11 16.99
N GLY A 556 3.21 7.62 16.44
CA GLY A 556 3.87 8.22 15.27
C GLY A 556 3.55 7.52 13.94
N THR A 557 2.63 6.56 13.94
CA THR A 557 2.23 5.73 12.80
C THR A 557 0.71 5.74 12.62
N ILE A 558 -0.05 5.60 13.72
CA ILE A 558 -1.49 5.91 13.76
C ILE A 558 -1.70 7.42 13.93
N GLY A 559 -2.89 7.92 13.61
CA GLY A 559 -3.24 9.33 13.85
C GLY A 559 -2.49 10.35 12.98
N GLN A 560 -1.98 9.91 11.84
CA GLN A 560 -1.60 10.79 10.74
C GLN A 560 -2.87 11.38 10.11
N GLU A 561 -2.79 12.61 9.60
CA GLU A 561 -3.86 13.27 8.84
C GLU A 561 -4.23 12.43 7.60
N GLY A 562 -5.38 12.64 6.94
CA GLY A 562 -5.80 11.91 5.72
C GLY A 562 -5.91 10.37 5.79
N ALA A 563 -5.54 9.74 6.91
CA ALA A 563 -5.59 8.29 7.08
C ALA A 563 -7.05 7.83 7.19
N ALA A 564 -7.51 6.99 6.25
CA ALA A 564 -8.89 6.52 6.18
C ALA A 564 -9.40 5.76 7.43
N LEU A 565 -8.48 5.33 8.31
CA LEU A 565 -8.75 4.67 9.58
C LEU A 565 -7.78 5.22 10.66
N PRO A 566 -8.01 6.44 11.19
CA PRO A 566 -7.00 7.22 11.92
C PRO A 566 -6.64 6.67 13.32
N GLU A 567 -7.28 5.58 13.77
CA GLU A 567 -6.95 4.84 15.00
C GLU A 567 -6.15 3.55 14.75
N TYR A 568 -5.82 3.22 13.50
CA TYR A 568 -5.25 1.93 13.11
C TYR A 568 -3.91 2.08 12.39
N CYS A 569 -3.03 1.09 12.56
CA CYS A 569 -1.83 0.96 11.73
C CYS A 569 -2.19 0.49 10.31
N PRO A 570 -1.24 0.47 9.35
CA PRO A 570 -1.44 -0.22 8.09
C PRO A 570 -1.83 -1.68 8.30
N PHE A 571 -2.79 -2.18 7.52
CA PHE A 571 -3.21 -3.59 7.54
C PHE A 571 -2.06 -4.54 7.16
N LEU A 572 -2.02 -5.69 7.81
CA LEU A 572 -1.15 -6.82 7.47
C LEU A 572 -1.99 -8.06 7.16
N ALA A 573 -1.71 -8.73 6.04
CA ALA A 573 -2.18 -10.09 5.84
C ALA A 573 -1.46 -11.03 6.83
N LEU A 574 -2.22 -11.87 7.53
CA LEU A 574 -1.77 -12.74 8.61
C LEU A 574 -2.10 -14.22 8.34
N ASP A 575 -1.50 -14.80 7.30
CA ASP A 575 -1.71 -16.19 6.91
C ASP A 575 -1.04 -17.20 7.88
N GLY A 576 -1.82 -18.18 8.36
CA GLY A 576 -1.31 -19.32 9.13
C GLY A 576 -0.67 -18.97 10.48
N GLY A 577 -1.03 -17.82 11.05
CA GLY A 577 -0.50 -17.32 12.33
C GLY A 577 0.72 -16.41 12.21
N LYS A 578 1.13 -16.03 10.99
CA LYS A 578 2.24 -15.10 10.76
C LYS A 578 1.90 -14.03 9.74
N CYS A 579 2.67 -12.96 9.71
CA CYS A 579 2.67 -12.05 8.57
C CYS A 579 2.94 -12.81 7.26
N THR A 580 2.11 -12.57 6.25
CA THR A 580 2.29 -13.09 4.89
C THR A 580 3.54 -12.45 4.26
N PRO A 581 4.53 -13.22 3.78
CA PRO A 581 5.71 -12.66 3.13
C PRO A 581 5.38 -11.95 1.81
N GLU A 582 6.03 -10.83 1.54
CA GLU A 582 5.88 -10.09 0.28
C GLU A 582 6.58 -10.81 -0.89
N ASN A 583 7.74 -11.43 -0.61
CA ASN A 583 8.59 -12.07 -1.60
C ASN A 583 9.29 -13.30 -0.96
N GLY A 584 8.78 -14.50 -1.24
CA GLY A 584 9.34 -15.76 -0.73
C GLY A 584 9.29 -15.86 0.80
N ASN A 585 10.40 -15.56 1.46
CA ASN A 585 10.52 -15.53 2.93
C ASN A 585 10.67 -14.11 3.50
N GLN A 586 10.68 -13.05 2.67
CA GLN A 586 10.81 -11.67 3.13
C GLN A 586 9.50 -11.17 3.76
N LEU A 587 9.55 -10.81 5.05
CA LEU A 587 8.43 -10.20 5.77
C LEU A 587 8.21 -8.74 5.34
N PRO A 588 6.96 -8.24 5.36
CA PRO A 588 6.67 -6.82 5.17
C PRO A 588 7.39 -5.92 6.16
N ARG A 589 7.77 -4.70 5.76
CA ARG A 589 8.39 -3.73 6.70
C ARG A 589 7.49 -3.46 7.91
N ALA A 590 6.20 -3.21 7.70
CA ALA A 590 5.26 -2.97 8.79
C ALA A 590 5.17 -4.15 9.78
N CYS A 591 5.37 -5.40 9.30
CA CYS A 591 5.47 -6.56 10.19
C CYS A 591 6.76 -6.56 11.03
N LYS A 592 7.90 -6.18 10.44
CA LYS A 592 9.17 -6.04 11.17
C LYS A 592 9.09 -4.95 12.23
N GLU A 593 8.38 -3.85 11.92
CA GLU A 593 8.16 -2.74 12.85
C GLU A 593 7.30 -3.13 14.07
N LEU A 594 6.40 -4.11 14.00
CA LEU A 594 5.65 -4.59 15.18
C LEU A 594 6.55 -5.08 16.33
N VAL A 595 7.74 -5.59 15.97
CA VAL A 595 8.63 -6.37 16.85
C VAL A 595 10.08 -5.87 16.85
N GLY A 596 10.42 -4.87 16.04
CA GLY A 596 11.79 -4.33 15.94
C GLY A 596 12.78 -5.26 15.22
N LEU A 597 12.33 -6.06 14.26
CA LEU A 597 13.18 -7.00 13.52
C LEU A 597 14.13 -6.28 12.55
N GLU A 598 15.28 -6.90 12.27
CA GLU A 598 16.28 -6.45 11.30
C GLU A 598 16.83 -5.02 11.52
N GLY A 599 16.60 -4.42 12.69
CA GLY A 599 16.97 -3.04 13.01
C GLY A 599 15.90 -2.00 12.67
N GLU A 600 14.71 -2.43 12.24
CA GLU A 600 13.53 -1.56 12.20
C GLU A 600 13.15 -1.10 13.61
N ARG A 601 12.45 0.04 13.69
CA ARG A 601 11.91 0.53 14.96
C ARG A 601 10.79 -0.38 15.44
N THR A 602 10.78 -0.75 16.72
CA THR A 602 9.57 -1.31 17.35
C THR A 602 8.49 -0.25 17.56
N ILE A 603 7.30 -0.49 17.01
CA ILE A 603 6.06 0.25 17.30
C ILE A 603 5.13 -0.51 18.24
N GLY A 604 5.47 -1.76 18.59
CA GLY A 604 4.61 -2.69 19.34
C GLY A 604 3.57 -3.39 18.46
N ALA A 605 2.81 -4.31 19.05
CA ALA A 605 1.82 -5.14 18.35
C ALA A 605 0.51 -4.38 18.01
N CYS A 606 0.65 -3.28 17.27
CA CYS A 606 -0.43 -2.42 16.78
C CYS A 606 -1.44 -3.18 15.92
N ILE A 607 -2.73 -2.92 16.10
CA ILE A 607 -3.77 -3.46 15.22
C ILE A 607 -3.79 -2.64 13.94
N GLY A 608 -3.66 -3.33 12.81
CA GLY A 608 -3.76 -2.74 11.48
C GLY A 608 -5.18 -2.73 10.96
N GLY A 609 -5.49 -1.80 10.06
CA GLY A 609 -6.81 -1.64 9.43
C GLY A 609 -6.72 -1.16 7.99
N GLU A 610 -7.64 -1.60 7.13
CA GLU A 610 -7.76 -1.18 5.73
C GLU A 610 -9.22 -1.23 5.25
N ALA A 611 -9.68 -0.18 4.56
CA ALA A 611 -11.00 -0.17 3.94
C ALA A 611 -11.00 -1.01 2.65
N ARG A 612 -11.95 -1.96 2.55
CA ARG A 612 -12.06 -2.94 1.46
C ARG A 612 -13.41 -2.92 0.74
N HIS A 613 -14.16 -1.83 0.91
CA HIS A 613 -15.55 -1.71 0.46
C HIS A 613 -15.77 -1.67 -1.07
N SER A 614 -14.70 -1.54 -1.86
CA SER A 614 -14.74 -1.35 -3.31
C SER A 614 -14.13 -2.50 -4.13
N ASP A 615 -13.98 -3.70 -3.57
CA ASP A 615 -13.54 -4.87 -4.34
C ASP A 615 -14.58 -5.26 -5.39
N ALA A 616 -14.21 -5.30 -6.66
CA ALA A 616 -15.15 -5.54 -7.76
C ALA A 616 -15.81 -6.93 -7.75
N ARG A 617 -15.32 -7.89 -6.96
CA ARG A 617 -15.92 -9.22 -6.75
C ARG A 617 -17.04 -9.20 -5.71
N ALA A 618 -16.91 -8.30 -4.74
CA ALA A 618 -17.79 -8.20 -3.57
C ALA A 618 -17.70 -6.78 -2.99
N PRO A 619 -18.32 -5.77 -3.65
CA PRO A 619 -18.33 -4.41 -3.13
C PRO A 619 -19.34 -4.34 -1.98
N TYR A 620 -18.90 -4.65 -0.77
CA TYR A 620 -19.69 -4.53 0.46
C TYR A 620 -19.40 -3.16 1.10
N PRO A 621 -20.37 -2.22 1.12
CA PRO A 621 -20.22 -0.95 1.83
C PRO A 621 -19.73 -1.16 3.27
N ASN A 622 -18.93 -0.24 3.77
CA ASN A 622 -18.42 -0.27 5.16
C ASN A 622 -17.55 -1.50 5.52
N THR A 623 -17.07 -2.26 4.53
CA THR A 623 -16.05 -3.30 4.76
C THR A 623 -14.74 -2.66 5.21
N VAL A 624 -14.31 -3.02 6.43
CA VAL A 624 -12.96 -2.80 6.93
C VAL A 624 -12.36 -4.16 7.27
N TRP A 625 -11.13 -4.41 6.83
CA TRP A 625 -10.33 -5.56 7.25
C TRP A 625 -9.34 -5.13 8.32
N PHE A 626 -9.13 -6.00 9.31
CA PHE A 626 -8.26 -5.74 10.45
C PHE A 626 -7.20 -6.84 10.60
N SER A 627 -6.05 -6.48 11.15
CA SER A 627 -4.95 -7.42 11.43
C SER A 627 -4.57 -7.35 12.90
N PHE A 628 -4.78 -8.46 13.62
CA PHE A 628 -4.55 -8.59 15.06
C PHE A 628 -3.27 -9.38 15.32
N PRO A 629 -2.08 -8.75 15.35
CA PRO A 629 -0.83 -9.44 15.60
C PRO A 629 -0.75 -9.96 17.04
N ASN A 630 -0.24 -11.18 17.18
CA ASN A 630 0.03 -11.80 18.47
C ASN A 630 1.49 -12.30 18.51
N SER A 631 1.91 -12.83 19.65
CA SER A 631 3.28 -13.19 19.99
C SER A 631 3.93 -14.09 18.92
N CYS A 632 5.22 -13.89 18.69
CA CYS A 632 5.98 -14.58 17.65
C CYS A 632 5.35 -14.39 16.22
N VAL A 633 4.92 -13.16 15.89
CA VAL A 633 4.18 -12.81 14.64
C VAL A 633 4.88 -13.15 13.31
N MET A 634 6.18 -13.47 13.34
CA MET A 634 6.98 -13.86 12.18
C MET A 634 6.97 -15.37 11.89
N LYS A 635 6.26 -16.17 12.70
CA LYS A 635 6.26 -17.64 12.68
C LYS A 635 4.86 -18.22 12.62
N GLY A 636 4.63 -19.22 11.75
CA GLY A 636 3.32 -19.86 11.65
C GLY A 636 3.00 -20.64 12.94
N TRP A 637 1.73 -20.93 13.22
CA TRP A 637 1.29 -21.49 14.52
C TRP A 637 2.15 -22.66 15.05
N LYS A 638 2.57 -23.59 14.17
CA LYS A 638 3.41 -24.75 14.50
C LYS A 638 4.86 -24.42 14.90
N GLU A 639 5.34 -23.22 14.58
CA GLU A 639 6.69 -22.73 14.85
C GLU A 639 6.77 -21.80 16.08
N LYS A 640 5.62 -21.41 16.68
CA LYS A 640 5.55 -20.43 17.77
C LYS A 640 5.90 -21.02 19.14
N THR A 641 7.18 -21.31 19.36
CA THR A 641 7.71 -21.80 20.65
C THR A 641 7.49 -20.79 21.79
N ALA A 642 7.49 -21.28 23.03
CA ALA A 642 7.42 -20.43 24.23
C ALA A 642 8.55 -19.37 24.25
N ASP A 643 9.77 -19.76 23.89
CA ASP A 643 10.92 -18.85 23.79
C ASP A 643 10.68 -17.72 22.77
N CYS A 644 10.13 -18.05 21.59
CA CYS A 644 9.83 -17.05 20.58
C CYS A 644 8.69 -16.11 21.01
N ARG A 645 7.68 -16.62 21.72
CA ARG A 645 6.59 -15.78 22.28
C ARG A 645 7.06 -14.89 23.42
N SER A 646 8.05 -15.34 24.20
CA SER A 646 8.72 -14.57 25.25
C SER A 646 9.63 -13.48 24.66
N GLN A 647 10.41 -13.81 23.62
CA GLN A 647 11.28 -12.86 22.92
C GLN A 647 10.49 -11.80 22.14
N TYR A 648 9.36 -12.19 21.54
CA TYR A 648 8.51 -11.33 20.72
C TYR A 648 7.06 -11.36 21.24
N PRO A 649 6.73 -10.55 22.26
CA PRO A 649 5.38 -10.49 22.83
C PRO A 649 4.33 -10.00 21.82
N GLY A 650 3.06 -10.29 22.11
CA GLY A 650 1.92 -10.03 21.24
C GLY A 650 1.01 -8.89 21.70
N GLY A 651 0.01 -8.57 20.88
CA GLY A 651 -1.03 -7.61 21.26
C GLY A 651 -2.10 -8.18 22.19
N LEU A 652 -2.28 -9.51 22.23
CA LEU A 652 -3.33 -10.16 23.03
C LEU A 652 -3.02 -10.09 24.54
N CYS A 653 -3.91 -9.46 25.29
CA CYS A 653 -3.89 -9.43 26.75
C CYS A 653 -4.23 -10.81 27.36
N PRO A 654 -3.76 -11.12 28.58
CA PRO A 654 -4.26 -12.24 29.36
C PRO A 654 -5.79 -12.18 29.55
N ILE A 655 -6.41 -13.33 29.78
CA ILE A 655 -7.86 -13.45 30.04
C ILE A 655 -8.28 -12.49 31.16
N GLY A 656 -9.42 -11.81 30.98
CA GLY A 656 -9.98 -10.85 31.94
C GLY A 656 -9.20 -9.52 32.05
N THR A 657 -8.05 -9.37 31.40
CA THR A 657 -7.25 -8.14 31.42
C THR A 657 -7.68 -7.21 30.29
N LYS A 658 -8.09 -5.98 30.61
CA LYS A 658 -8.32 -4.94 29.58
C LYS A 658 -6.98 -4.43 29.02
N PRO A 659 -6.91 -4.06 27.73
CA PRO A 659 -5.73 -3.44 27.14
C PRO A 659 -5.51 -2.03 27.67
N ASN A 660 -4.30 -1.51 27.49
CA ASN A 660 -3.94 -0.14 27.89
C ASN A 660 -2.87 0.52 26.98
N GLY A 661 -2.49 -0.12 25.87
CA GLY A 661 -1.45 0.41 24.98
C GLY A 661 -0.02 0.39 25.55
N LEU A 662 0.20 -0.32 26.66
CA LEU A 662 1.49 -0.43 27.34
C LEU A 662 1.89 -1.90 27.59
N ASN A 663 0.99 -2.68 28.19
CA ASN A 663 1.23 -4.10 28.52
C ASN A 663 0.72 -5.02 27.40
N CYS A 664 -0.40 -4.63 26.76
CA CYS A 664 -1.06 -5.35 25.68
C CYS A 664 -1.99 -4.40 24.92
N THR A 665 -2.34 -4.78 23.68
CA THR A 665 -3.08 -3.96 22.71
C THR A 665 -4.56 -4.30 22.64
N TYR A 666 -4.95 -5.56 22.84
CA TYR A 666 -6.34 -5.99 22.79
C TYR A 666 -6.67 -7.17 23.69
N SER A 667 -7.91 -7.24 24.16
CA SER A 667 -8.53 -8.44 24.72
C SER A 667 -9.83 -8.73 23.99
N TYR A 668 -10.32 -9.97 24.03
CA TYR A 668 -11.55 -10.32 23.32
C TYR A 668 -12.39 -11.36 24.08
N SER A 669 -13.66 -11.45 23.69
CA SER A 669 -14.60 -12.50 24.08
C SER A 669 -15.54 -12.80 22.91
N VAL A 670 -15.69 -14.06 22.55
CA VAL A 670 -16.67 -14.48 21.54
C VAL A 670 -18.08 -14.32 22.10
N LEU A 671 -18.92 -13.56 21.40
CA LEU A 671 -20.35 -13.38 21.73
C LEU A 671 -21.21 -14.53 21.20
N GLY A 672 -20.75 -15.19 20.14
CA GLY A 672 -21.39 -16.35 19.53
C GLY A 672 -21.00 -16.51 18.07
N TYR A 673 -21.77 -17.31 17.34
CA TYR A 673 -21.52 -17.63 15.94
C TYR A 673 -22.83 -17.94 15.20
N VAL A 674 -22.76 -17.97 13.87
CA VAL A 674 -23.83 -18.41 12.96
C VAL A 674 -23.21 -19.23 11.83
N ALA A 675 -23.88 -20.28 11.36
CA ALA A 675 -23.39 -21.05 10.22
C ALA A 675 -23.67 -20.30 8.91
N ILE A 676 -22.72 -20.34 7.97
CA ILE A 676 -22.90 -19.76 6.63
C ILE A 676 -24.10 -20.41 5.92
N ASP A 677 -24.32 -21.70 6.16
CA ASP A 677 -25.42 -22.49 5.58
C ASP A 677 -26.81 -22.01 6.02
N ASP A 678 -26.92 -21.44 7.24
CA ASP A 678 -28.15 -20.81 7.72
C ASP A 678 -28.34 -19.41 7.09
N ILE A 679 -27.27 -18.61 7.00
CA ILE A 679 -27.29 -17.26 6.40
C ILE A 679 -27.73 -17.30 4.94
N VAL A 680 -27.24 -18.29 4.17
CA VAL A 680 -27.59 -18.45 2.74
C VAL A 680 -28.85 -19.31 2.52
N GLY A 681 -29.44 -19.84 3.59
CA GLY A 681 -30.70 -20.61 3.58
C GLY A 681 -30.59 -22.07 3.14
N ILE A 682 -29.39 -22.65 3.00
CA ILE A 682 -29.20 -24.07 2.60
C ILE A 682 -29.93 -25.01 3.56
N THR A 683 -29.89 -24.76 4.86
CA THR A 683 -30.55 -25.59 5.89
C THR A 683 -32.08 -25.56 5.84
N SER A 684 -32.66 -24.63 5.08
CA SER A 684 -34.09 -24.52 4.80
C SER A 684 -34.52 -25.13 3.45
N ILE A 685 -33.57 -25.56 2.60
CA ILE A 685 -33.88 -26.18 1.30
C ILE A 685 -34.19 -27.66 1.51
N LYS A 686 -35.36 -28.12 1.05
CA LYS A 686 -35.72 -29.55 1.01
C LYS A 686 -34.86 -30.33 0.02
N LYS A 687 -34.52 -31.55 0.37
CA LYS A 687 -33.89 -32.54 -0.52
C LYS A 687 -34.86 -32.96 -1.61
N ASN A 688 -34.33 -33.38 -2.75
CA ASN A 688 -35.13 -34.03 -3.78
C ASN A 688 -35.79 -35.30 -3.20
N ASP A 689 -37.06 -35.52 -3.52
CA ASP A 689 -37.87 -36.67 -3.10
C ASP A 689 -37.96 -36.92 -1.57
N SER A 690 -37.75 -35.89 -0.73
CA SER A 690 -37.84 -36.01 0.73
C SER A 690 -38.42 -34.76 1.41
N GLU A 691 -39.07 -34.96 2.56
CA GLU A 691 -39.52 -33.87 3.43
C GLU A 691 -38.39 -33.26 4.27
N ALA A 692 -37.22 -33.92 4.34
CA ALA A 692 -36.06 -33.44 5.08
C ALA A 692 -35.27 -32.36 4.32
N THR A 693 -34.71 -31.39 5.04
CA THR A 693 -33.82 -30.37 4.49
C THR A 693 -32.35 -30.82 4.47
N TYR A 694 -31.51 -30.06 3.76
CA TYR A 694 -30.05 -30.23 3.76
C TYR A 694 -29.45 -29.89 5.12
N ALA A 695 -28.52 -30.73 5.59
CA ALA A 695 -27.86 -30.54 6.89
C ALA A 695 -26.69 -29.54 6.82
N ASN A 696 -26.11 -29.33 5.63
CA ASN A 696 -24.99 -28.41 5.37
C ASN A 696 -24.72 -28.27 3.86
N TYR A 697 -23.82 -27.35 3.51
CA TYR A 697 -23.34 -27.11 2.14
C TYR A 697 -22.74 -28.35 1.46
N THR A 698 -22.00 -29.19 2.17
CA THR A 698 -21.37 -30.38 1.55
C THR A 698 -22.43 -31.38 1.09
N GLU A 699 -23.48 -31.64 1.89
CA GLU A 699 -24.60 -32.47 1.46
C GLU A 699 -25.37 -31.84 0.28
N PHE A 700 -25.67 -30.54 0.36
CA PHE A 700 -26.32 -29.77 -0.71
C PHE A 700 -25.55 -29.84 -2.03
N CYS A 701 -24.22 -29.70 -1.99
CA CYS A 701 -23.36 -29.76 -3.16
C CYS A 701 -23.18 -31.19 -3.73
N LEU A 702 -23.12 -32.22 -2.87
CA LEU A 702 -23.01 -33.61 -3.30
C LEU A 702 -24.26 -34.10 -4.07
N ASP A 703 -25.43 -33.54 -3.77
CA ASP A 703 -26.66 -33.70 -4.55
C ASP A 703 -26.66 -32.97 -5.91
N GLY A 704 -25.55 -32.32 -6.30
CA GLY A 704 -25.38 -31.61 -7.57
C GLY A 704 -25.88 -30.16 -7.56
N ASN A 705 -26.25 -29.60 -6.40
CA ASN A 705 -26.60 -28.19 -6.28
C ASN A 705 -25.35 -27.30 -6.28
N VAL A 706 -25.55 -25.98 -6.42
CA VAL A 706 -24.46 -24.99 -6.53
C VAL A 706 -24.84 -23.78 -5.70
N GLU A 707 -23.99 -23.43 -4.73
CA GLU A 707 -24.16 -22.23 -3.90
C GLU A 707 -23.87 -20.97 -4.71
N PHE A 708 -22.69 -20.91 -5.34
CA PHE A 708 -22.25 -19.80 -6.16
C PHE A 708 -21.22 -20.25 -7.19
N LYS A 709 -21.40 -19.82 -8.44
CA LYS A 709 -20.46 -20.03 -9.54
C LYS A 709 -20.48 -18.81 -10.44
N ALA A 710 -19.31 -18.21 -10.66
CA ALA A 710 -19.14 -17.04 -11.51
C ALA A 710 -17.81 -17.08 -12.28
N THR A 711 -17.78 -16.39 -13.43
CA THR A 711 -16.53 -16.17 -14.18
C THR A 711 -15.62 -15.19 -13.45
N LYS A 712 -14.36 -15.04 -13.90
CA LYS A 712 -13.38 -14.13 -13.28
C LYS A 712 -13.75 -12.65 -13.40
N GLU A 713 -14.68 -12.35 -14.30
CA GLU A 713 -15.29 -11.04 -14.54
C GLU A 713 -16.55 -10.83 -13.68
N ASN A 714 -16.78 -11.69 -12.67
CA ASN A 714 -17.92 -11.72 -11.74
C ASN A 714 -19.29 -11.93 -12.39
N LYS A 715 -19.32 -12.45 -13.62
CA LYS A 715 -20.57 -12.86 -14.28
C LYS A 715 -21.05 -14.18 -13.67
N VAL A 716 -22.18 -14.13 -12.95
CA VAL A 716 -22.81 -15.32 -12.36
C VAL A 716 -23.24 -16.30 -13.46
N GLU A 717 -22.90 -17.57 -13.26
CA GLU A 717 -23.36 -18.72 -14.05
C GLU A 717 -24.55 -19.43 -13.38
N LYS A 718 -24.45 -19.65 -12.07
CA LYS A 718 -25.48 -20.27 -11.22
C LYS A 718 -25.22 -19.88 -9.76
N SER A 719 -26.26 -19.56 -9.00
CA SER A 719 -26.16 -19.29 -7.57
C SER A 719 -27.46 -19.61 -6.85
N LEU A 720 -27.42 -19.63 -5.51
CA LEU A 720 -28.59 -19.41 -4.67
C LEU A 720 -29.13 -17.98 -4.87
N PRO A 721 -30.44 -17.74 -4.64
CA PRO A 721 -31.03 -16.40 -4.66
C PRO A 721 -30.33 -15.42 -3.72
N PHE A 722 -29.82 -15.91 -2.58
CA PHE A 722 -29.06 -15.10 -1.64
C PHE A 722 -27.86 -14.39 -2.29
N TRP A 723 -27.19 -14.99 -3.28
CA TRP A 723 -25.98 -14.44 -3.93
C TRP A 723 -26.25 -13.72 -5.27
N GLU A 724 -27.50 -13.51 -5.68
CA GLU A 724 -27.84 -12.82 -6.93
C GLU A 724 -27.42 -11.33 -6.95
N ASN A 725 -26.83 -10.86 -8.05
CA ASN A 725 -26.21 -9.52 -8.14
C ASN A 725 -25.05 -9.36 -7.12
N PRO A 726 -23.95 -10.12 -7.25
CA PRO A 726 -22.80 -10.05 -6.34
C PRO A 726 -22.07 -8.69 -6.43
N GLY A 727 -22.12 -8.03 -7.59
CA GLY A 727 -21.51 -6.72 -7.83
C GLY A 727 -22.38 -5.52 -7.43
N ASP A 728 -23.57 -5.71 -6.85
CA ASP A 728 -24.44 -4.61 -6.37
C ASP A 728 -24.15 -4.30 -4.89
N PRO A 729 -23.64 -3.11 -4.55
CA PRO A 729 -23.39 -2.72 -3.16
C PRO A 729 -24.66 -2.67 -2.29
N ALA A 730 -25.83 -2.39 -2.87
CA ALA A 730 -27.09 -2.37 -2.13
C ALA A 730 -27.60 -3.78 -1.81
N ALA A 731 -27.40 -4.76 -2.72
CA ALA A 731 -27.61 -6.18 -2.41
C ALA A 731 -26.62 -6.68 -1.34
N ASN A 732 -25.34 -6.31 -1.45
CA ASN A 732 -24.30 -6.69 -0.48
C ASN A 732 -24.57 -6.12 0.93
N ALA A 733 -24.98 -4.85 1.04
CA ALA A 733 -25.40 -4.28 2.32
C ALA A 733 -26.58 -5.04 2.95
N LYS A 734 -27.56 -5.47 2.13
CA LYS A 734 -28.68 -6.30 2.61
C LYS A 734 -28.24 -7.69 3.06
N ARG A 735 -27.23 -8.31 2.43
CA ARG A 735 -26.65 -9.59 2.88
C ARG A 735 -26.02 -9.46 4.27
N ALA A 736 -25.23 -8.41 4.49
CA ALA A 736 -24.62 -8.15 5.79
C ALA A 736 -25.67 -7.87 6.89
N GLN A 737 -26.71 -7.10 6.56
CA GLN A 737 -27.85 -6.88 7.44
C GLN A 737 -28.60 -8.19 7.74
N HIS A 738 -28.84 -9.05 6.74
CA HIS A 738 -29.50 -10.33 6.95
C HIS A 738 -28.67 -11.29 7.84
N MET A 739 -27.34 -11.30 7.71
CA MET A 739 -26.47 -12.05 8.61
C MET A 739 -26.63 -11.60 10.08
N ILE A 740 -26.74 -10.29 10.32
CA ILE A 740 -26.99 -9.72 11.66
C ILE A 740 -28.37 -10.14 12.17
N GLU A 741 -29.39 -10.16 11.31
CA GLU A 741 -30.75 -10.62 11.65
C GLU A 741 -30.77 -12.11 12.02
N VAL A 742 -30.21 -12.97 11.17
CA VAL A 742 -30.15 -14.44 11.39
C VAL A 742 -29.40 -14.78 12.67
N TYR A 743 -28.30 -14.09 12.99
CA TYR A 743 -27.61 -14.28 14.27
C TYR A 743 -28.49 -13.86 15.47
N ASN A 744 -29.09 -12.67 15.42
CA ASN A 744 -29.89 -12.17 16.53
C ASN A 744 -31.24 -12.89 16.69
N SER A 745 -31.74 -13.59 15.68
CA SER A 745 -32.96 -14.43 15.77
C SER A 745 -32.68 -15.86 16.23
N HIS A 746 -31.46 -16.38 16.05
CA HIS A 746 -31.08 -17.77 16.36
C HIS A 746 -30.05 -17.87 17.49
N LEU A 747 -30.12 -16.96 18.47
CA LEU A 747 -29.28 -16.97 19.66
C LEU A 747 -29.47 -18.30 20.44
N GLN A 748 -28.42 -19.11 20.42
CA GLN A 748 -28.34 -20.35 21.19
C GLN A 748 -28.01 -20.05 22.67
N PRO A 749 -28.10 -21.03 23.60
CA PRO A 749 -27.63 -20.84 24.96
C PRO A 749 -26.22 -20.23 25.00
N HIS A 750 -26.01 -19.34 25.98
CA HIS A 750 -24.78 -18.58 26.19
C HIS A 750 -24.39 -17.56 25.08
N MET A 751 -25.09 -17.50 23.94
CA MET A 751 -24.87 -16.46 22.94
C MET A 751 -25.42 -15.10 23.39
N ILE A 752 -24.70 -14.04 23.04
CA ILE A 752 -25.01 -12.66 23.44
C ILE A 752 -25.43 -11.86 22.20
N LYS A 753 -26.67 -11.35 22.20
CA LYS A 753 -27.19 -10.45 21.16
C LYS A 753 -26.19 -9.33 20.85
N LEU A 754 -25.98 -9.02 19.57
CA LEU A 754 -25.08 -7.91 19.21
C LEU A 754 -25.67 -6.57 19.73
N PRO A 755 -24.85 -5.71 20.37
CA PRO A 755 -25.27 -4.37 20.75
C PRO A 755 -25.51 -3.49 19.52
N THR A 756 -26.32 -2.45 19.66
CA THR A 756 -26.48 -1.43 18.61
C THR A 756 -25.23 -0.58 18.44
N ILE A 757 -25.08 0.07 17.28
CA ILE A 757 -23.95 0.97 17.01
C ILE A 757 -24.02 2.18 17.96
N GLU A 758 -25.23 2.58 18.35
CA GLU A 758 -25.54 3.63 19.31
C GLU A 758 -25.12 3.25 20.75
N GLU A 759 -25.41 2.03 21.21
CA GLU A 759 -24.96 1.52 22.52
C GLU A 759 -23.43 1.40 22.60
N LEU A 760 -22.79 0.94 21.52
CA LEU A 760 -21.33 0.92 21.42
C LEU A 760 -20.75 2.34 21.47
N ARG A 761 -21.33 3.27 20.68
CA ARG A 761 -20.90 4.66 20.59
C ARG A 761 -21.05 5.41 21.92
N ALA A 762 -22.15 5.18 22.65
CA ALA A 762 -22.39 5.74 23.98
C ALA A 762 -21.49 5.12 25.07
N GLY A 763 -21.06 3.88 24.91
CA GLY A 763 -20.13 3.19 25.82
C GLY A 763 -18.64 3.47 25.57
N ASN A 764 -18.30 4.19 24.49
CA ASN A 764 -16.93 4.38 24.02
C ASN A 764 -16.37 5.79 24.30
N PRO A 765 -15.04 5.95 24.44
CA PRO A 765 -14.42 7.27 24.45
C PRO A 765 -14.60 7.96 23.09
N PRO A 766 -14.83 9.27 23.04
CA PRO A 766 -14.82 10.04 21.80
C PRO A 766 -13.54 9.84 21.00
N CYS A 767 -13.64 9.90 19.67
CA CYS A 767 -12.50 9.80 18.77
C CYS A 767 -11.36 10.81 19.05
N SER A 768 -11.71 11.97 19.62
CA SER A 768 -10.77 12.99 20.06
C SER A 768 -9.84 12.56 21.19
N ASP A 769 -10.18 11.51 21.93
CA ASP A 769 -9.42 11.07 23.10
C ASP A 769 -8.40 9.99 22.73
N THR A 770 -8.53 9.43 21.52
CA THR A 770 -7.85 8.21 21.07
C THR A 770 -7.06 8.40 19.78
N THR A 771 -7.36 9.41 18.94
CA THR A 771 -6.50 9.77 17.79
C THR A 771 -6.24 11.28 17.65
N PRO A 772 -4.97 11.70 17.44
CA PRO A 772 -4.56 13.09 17.23
C PRO A 772 -5.31 13.86 16.14
N VAL A 773 -5.83 13.19 15.11
CA VAL A 773 -6.53 13.83 13.99
C VAL A 773 -7.88 14.37 14.46
N CYS A 774 -8.67 13.51 15.10
CA CYS A 774 -9.98 13.85 15.63
C CYS A 774 -9.91 14.84 16.81
N ALA A 775 -8.79 14.86 17.54
CA ALA A 775 -8.52 15.87 18.55
C ALA A 775 -8.33 17.30 17.99
N LYS A 776 -7.96 17.41 16.71
CA LYS A 776 -7.66 18.68 16.01
C LYS A 776 -8.66 19.05 14.92
N SER A 777 -9.51 18.11 14.49
CA SER A 777 -10.50 18.29 13.43
C SER A 777 -11.45 19.44 13.73
N GLU A 778 -11.72 20.29 12.73
CA GLU A 778 -12.60 21.46 12.86
C GLU A 778 -14.02 21.07 13.29
N PHE A 779 -14.59 20.03 12.69
CA PHE A 779 -15.91 19.49 13.05
C PHE A 779 -15.83 18.31 14.02
N GLY A 780 -14.62 17.85 14.36
CA GLY A 780 -14.42 16.64 15.17
C GLY A 780 -14.50 15.36 14.36
N CYS A 781 -14.88 14.27 15.02
CA CYS A 781 -15.12 12.97 14.41
C CYS A 781 -16.31 12.27 15.10
N LYS A 782 -16.89 11.28 14.43
CA LYS A 782 -17.88 10.35 14.98
C LYS A 782 -17.32 8.92 15.01
N ARG A 783 -17.83 8.08 15.91
CA ARG A 783 -17.65 6.62 15.80
C ARG A 783 -18.77 6.04 14.94
N ASN A 784 -18.40 5.16 14.02
CA ASN A 784 -19.31 4.49 13.10
C ASN A 784 -19.02 2.98 13.08
N LEU A 785 -19.98 2.19 12.60
CA LEU A 785 -19.92 0.73 12.44
C LEU A 785 -19.89 -0.06 13.75
N TYR A 786 -20.13 -1.36 13.64
CA TYR A 786 -19.92 -2.35 14.71
C TYR A 786 -18.48 -2.35 15.23
N SER A 787 -17.50 -2.13 14.34
CA SER A 787 -16.09 -2.01 14.73
C SER A 787 -15.69 -0.63 15.26
N GLN A 788 -16.65 0.31 15.37
CA GLN A 788 -16.51 1.59 16.07
C GLN A 788 -15.38 2.50 15.57
N VAL A 789 -15.06 2.38 14.28
CA VAL A 789 -14.01 3.15 13.61
C VAL A 789 -14.33 4.65 13.63
N CYS A 790 -13.31 5.47 13.82
CA CYS A 790 -13.44 6.92 13.78
C CYS A 790 -13.48 7.44 12.34
N GLU A 791 -14.56 8.15 12.03
CA GLU A 791 -14.80 8.82 10.76
C GLU A 791 -14.66 10.33 10.96
N LEU A 792 -13.87 10.99 10.10
CA LEU A 792 -13.73 12.45 10.09
C LEU A 792 -15.05 13.10 9.67
N CYS A 793 -15.45 14.14 10.38
CA CYS A 793 -16.63 14.92 10.01
C CYS A 793 -16.25 16.06 9.08
N THR A 794 -16.90 16.13 7.92
CA THR A 794 -16.75 17.21 6.92
C THR A 794 -17.68 18.41 7.19
N ALA A 795 -18.62 18.27 8.12
CA ALA A 795 -19.55 19.31 8.55
C ALA A 795 -19.96 19.10 10.02
N GLN A 796 -20.50 20.16 10.65
CA GLN A 796 -21.05 20.08 12.01
C GLN A 796 -22.32 19.21 12.04
N SER A 797 -22.36 18.23 12.95
CA SER A 797 -23.59 17.52 13.33
C SER A 797 -23.53 17.07 14.79
N ASP A 798 -24.65 16.59 15.34
CA ASP A 798 -24.74 16.15 16.74
C ASP A 798 -23.97 14.85 17.02
N GLU A 799 -23.62 14.07 15.98
CA GLU A 799 -22.78 12.87 16.11
C GLU A 799 -21.27 13.18 16.13
N CYS A 800 -20.89 14.41 15.74
CA CYS A 800 -19.51 14.82 15.51
C CYS A 800 -18.92 15.51 16.74
N VAL A 801 -18.13 14.77 17.51
CA VAL A 801 -17.54 15.24 18.76
C VAL A 801 -16.20 15.94 18.49
N LYS A 802 -16.14 17.25 18.76
CA LYS A 802 -14.90 18.04 18.71
C LYS A 802 -14.01 17.72 19.90
N GLY A 803 -12.70 17.66 19.67
CA GLY A 803 -11.73 17.40 20.73
C GLY A 803 -11.40 18.58 21.61
N ASN A 804 -10.93 18.27 22.83
CA ASN A 804 -10.22 19.25 23.65
C ASN A 804 -8.75 19.28 23.23
N VAL A 805 -8.31 20.41 22.67
CA VAL A 805 -6.94 20.66 22.16
C VAL A 805 -5.87 20.53 23.27
N SER A 806 -6.26 20.44 24.53
CA SER A 806 -5.37 20.21 25.68
C SER A 806 -4.81 18.78 25.78
N ILE A 807 -5.28 17.82 24.97
CA ILE A 807 -4.79 16.44 24.98
C ILE A 807 -3.44 16.34 24.25
N VAL A 808 -2.37 16.04 24.98
CA VAL A 808 -1.02 15.82 24.44
C VAL A 808 -0.80 14.33 24.17
N PHE A 809 -0.81 13.94 22.90
CA PHE A 809 -0.53 12.57 22.46
C PHE A 809 0.98 12.27 22.41
N PRO A 810 1.41 10.98 22.53
CA PRO A 810 2.82 10.60 22.47
C PRO A 810 3.47 10.91 21.12
N THR A 811 4.38 11.87 21.08
CA THR A 811 5.24 12.09 19.91
C THR A 811 6.34 11.05 19.87
N SER A 812 6.36 10.24 18.80
CA SER A 812 7.39 9.22 18.56
C SER A 812 8.81 9.79 18.61
N PRO A 813 9.73 9.24 19.43
CA PRO A 813 11.14 9.65 19.43
C PRO A 813 11.84 9.28 18.11
N PRO A 814 12.87 10.02 17.68
CA PRO A 814 13.63 9.70 16.47
C PRO A 814 14.36 8.37 16.59
N ALA A 815 14.57 7.69 15.46
CA ALA A 815 15.25 6.40 15.42
C ALA A 815 16.73 6.51 15.83
N SER A 816 17.18 5.58 16.67
CA SER A 816 18.58 5.49 17.12
C SER A 816 19.44 4.85 16.02
N ASN A 817 20.28 5.65 15.35
CA ASN A 817 21.28 5.16 14.40
C ASN A 817 22.41 4.37 15.10
N THR A 818 22.15 3.11 15.46
CA THR A 818 23.19 2.19 15.91
C THR A 818 24.04 1.75 14.72
N SER A 819 25.33 2.11 14.75
CA SER A 819 26.27 1.93 13.65
C SER A 819 26.48 0.46 13.27
N ARG A 820 26.12 0.07 12.04
CA ARG A 820 26.58 -1.20 11.45
C ARG A 820 28.05 -1.07 11.05
N SER A 821 28.91 -1.83 11.72
CA SER A 821 30.33 -1.95 11.37
C SER A 821 30.49 -2.79 10.10
N ASN A 822 30.89 -2.17 9.00
CA ASN A 822 31.19 -2.86 7.75
C ASN A 822 32.63 -3.40 7.79
N THR A 823 32.79 -4.72 8.00
CA THR A 823 34.07 -5.41 7.77
C THR A 823 34.12 -5.96 6.34
N PRO A 824 35.09 -5.57 5.49
CA PRO A 824 35.14 -5.96 4.09
C PRO A 824 35.92 -7.26 3.86
N THR A 825 35.42 -8.12 2.98
CA THR A 825 36.12 -9.28 2.37
C THR A 825 35.43 -9.62 1.02
N PRO A 826 36.10 -10.30 0.06
CA PRO A 826 36.30 -9.65 -1.23
C PRO A 826 35.74 -10.41 -2.44
N SER A 827 35.73 -9.72 -3.58
CA SER A 827 35.38 -10.26 -4.90
C SER A 827 36.35 -11.34 -5.39
N ASN A 828 35.82 -12.46 -5.92
CA ASN A 828 36.23 -12.92 -7.26
C ASN A 828 35.37 -14.04 -7.87
N GLN A 829 35.16 -13.87 -9.18
CA GLN A 829 35.08 -14.88 -10.25
C GLN A 829 33.94 -15.92 -10.32
N SER A 830 33.50 -16.11 -11.57
CA SER A 830 32.40 -16.97 -11.99
C SER A 830 32.80 -18.44 -12.11
N ALA A 831 31.89 -19.34 -11.72
CA ALA A 831 31.82 -20.71 -12.24
C ALA A 831 30.39 -20.96 -12.77
N LYS A 832 30.29 -21.53 -13.98
CA LYS A 832 29.04 -21.65 -14.75
C LYS A 832 28.41 -23.04 -14.57
N PRO A 833 27.14 -23.15 -14.15
CA PRO A 833 26.39 -24.40 -14.27
C PRO A 833 25.77 -24.51 -15.67
N SER A 834 25.88 -25.69 -16.28
CA SER A 834 25.08 -26.07 -17.46
C SER A 834 23.79 -26.77 -17.00
N ALA A 835 22.70 -26.59 -17.75
CA ALA A 835 21.46 -27.35 -17.58
C ALA A 835 21.61 -28.78 -18.18
N THR A 836 20.66 -29.73 -18.18
CA THR A 836 19.17 -29.74 -18.12
C THR A 836 18.74 -31.24 -17.92
N PRO A 837 17.47 -31.72 -18.06
CA PRO A 837 16.13 -31.29 -17.57
C PRO A 837 15.31 -32.44 -16.88
N ILE A 838 14.00 -32.18 -16.64
CA ILE A 838 12.85 -33.12 -16.44
C ILE A 838 12.66 -33.80 -15.06
N GLY A 839 11.43 -33.70 -14.53
CA GLY A 839 10.87 -34.63 -13.53
C GLY A 839 9.73 -34.08 -12.67
N ASN A 840 8.47 -34.46 -12.98
CA ASN A 840 7.39 -34.52 -11.98
C ASN A 840 7.68 -35.70 -11.01
N ASP A 841 7.12 -35.85 -9.81
CA ASP A 841 5.76 -35.53 -9.36
C ASP A 841 5.67 -35.44 -7.81
N SER A 842 4.45 -35.20 -7.33
CA SER A 842 3.93 -35.18 -5.97
C SER A 842 4.31 -36.40 -5.11
N SER A 843 4.71 -36.17 -3.84
CA SER A 843 4.27 -37.05 -2.74
C SER A 843 4.38 -36.45 -1.32
N ARG A 844 3.21 -36.43 -0.68
CA ARG A 844 2.93 -36.50 0.75
C ARG A 844 3.96 -37.31 1.57
N ALA A 845 4.41 -36.78 2.70
CA ALA A 845 5.36 -37.47 3.58
C ALA A 845 4.76 -38.70 4.30
N GLY A 846 5.56 -39.76 4.40
CA GLY A 846 5.36 -40.96 5.21
C GLY A 846 6.73 -41.50 5.67
N PRO A 847 6.84 -42.21 6.81
CA PRO A 847 8.12 -42.36 7.51
C PRO A 847 9.04 -43.49 7.02
N LEU A 848 10.34 -43.19 7.17
CA LEU A 848 11.55 -44.03 7.19
C LEU A 848 11.37 -45.57 7.33
N ASN A 849 12.05 -46.33 6.44
CA ASN A 849 13.11 -47.28 6.80
C ASN A 849 13.75 -47.99 5.58
N GLY A 850 14.99 -48.50 5.73
CA GLY A 850 15.35 -49.80 5.11
C GLY A 850 16.13 -49.90 3.77
N ASP A 851 17.31 -49.26 3.67
CA ASP A 851 18.60 -49.91 3.28
C ASP A 851 18.82 -50.68 1.92
N LYS A 852 20.08 -50.61 1.41
CA LYS A 852 20.77 -51.48 0.39
C LYS A 852 20.44 -51.47 -1.14
N LYS A 853 21.38 -50.83 -1.87
CA LYS A 853 22.25 -51.37 -2.98
C LYS A 853 21.74 -51.74 -4.41
N SER A 854 22.33 -51.02 -5.39
CA SER A 854 23.25 -51.55 -6.45
C SER A 854 22.79 -51.82 -7.92
N GLY A 855 22.96 -50.81 -8.79
CA GLY A 855 23.54 -50.95 -10.16
C GLY A 855 22.66 -51.46 -11.31
N ARG A 856 23.08 -51.47 -12.60
CA ARG A 856 24.22 -50.80 -13.30
C ARG A 856 24.07 -50.94 -14.85
N THR A 857 24.30 -49.86 -15.63
CA THR A 857 24.51 -49.80 -17.14
C THR A 857 23.40 -50.33 -18.08
N GLY A 858 23.24 -49.84 -19.34
CA GLY A 858 23.77 -48.62 -19.99
C GLY A 858 23.94 -48.68 -21.53
N SER A 859 23.87 -47.51 -22.20
CA SER A 859 24.40 -47.16 -23.56
C SER A 859 23.69 -47.64 -24.86
N GLY A 860 23.75 -46.82 -25.93
CA GLY A 860 23.35 -47.14 -27.33
C GLY A 860 22.88 -45.91 -28.14
N SER A 861 23.43 -45.66 -29.36
CA SER A 861 23.29 -44.36 -30.09
C SER A 861 23.01 -44.48 -31.61
N ALA A 862 22.50 -43.38 -32.22
CA ALA A 862 22.67 -42.96 -33.65
C ALA A 862 21.96 -43.77 -34.79
N SER A 863 21.64 -43.25 -36.00
CA SER A 863 21.54 -41.86 -36.55
C SER A 863 20.90 -41.80 -37.98
N THR A 864 20.39 -40.60 -38.37
CA THR A 864 20.39 -39.93 -39.73
C THR A 864 19.70 -40.49 -41.02
N GLU A 865 18.94 -39.59 -41.69
CA GLU A 865 18.79 -39.34 -43.17
C GLU A 865 18.11 -40.43 -44.08
N GLU A 866 17.54 -40.18 -45.29
CA GLU A 866 17.43 -39.00 -46.20
C GLU A 866 16.10 -39.02 -47.05
N ASP A 867 15.98 -38.18 -48.11
CA ASP A 867 14.78 -37.87 -48.94
C ASP A 867 14.32 -38.90 -50.01
N THR A 868 13.06 -38.79 -50.52
CA THR A 868 12.68 -38.52 -51.96
C THR A 868 11.20 -38.80 -52.35
N ALA A 869 10.78 -38.24 -53.51
CA ALA A 869 9.51 -38.41 -54.26
C ALA A 869 9.84 -38.38 -55.81
N PRO A 870 8.93 -38.41 -56.83
CA PRO A 870 7.46 -38.20 -56.86
C PRO A 870 6.64 -39.02 -57.94
N ASP A 871 5.41 -38.54 -58.26
CA ASP A 871 4.59 -38.76 -59.51
C ASP A 871 3.87 -40.14 -59.71
N ARG A 872 2.70 -40.28 -60.38
CA ARG A 872 1.73 -39.34 -61.02
C ARG A 872 0.33 -39.99 -61.27
N GLN A 873 -0.65 -39.18 -61.74
CA GLN A 873 -1.95 -39.50 -62.40
C GLN A 873 -3.17 -39.90 -61.53
N VAL A 874 -4.46 -39.69 -61.94
CA VAL A 874 -5.17 -38.55 -62.61
C VAL A 874 -6.68 -38.85 -62.68
N ASN A 875 -7.57 -37.88 -62.40
CA ASN A 875 -8.80 -37.53 -63.16
C ASN A 875 -9.70 -36.46 -62.49
N ASP A 876 -10.58 -35.84 -63.29
CA ASP A 876 -11.26 -34.56 -63.02
C ASP A 876 -12.60 -34.60 -62.24
N ARG A 877 -12.99 -33.43 -61.69
CA ARG A 877 -14.24 -32.73 -62.12
C ARG A 877 -14.34 -31.24 -61.71
N ASN A 878 -14.11 -30.37 -62.70
CA ASN A 878 -14.79 -29.10 -63.03
C ASN A 878 -15.07 -27.96 -62.00
N THR A 879 -14.44 -26.81 -62.33
CA THR A 879 -15.00 -25.44 -62.44
C THR A 879 -15.48 -24.63 -61.21
N ARG A 880 -14.64 -23.63 -60.86
CA ARG A 880 -15.00 -22.24 -60.48
C ARG A 880 -15.13 -21.36 -61.78
N PRO A 881 -15.12 -20.00 -61.82
CA PRO A 881 -15.08 -18.96 -60.77
C PRO A 881 -15.97 -17.69 -60.95
N ASN A 882 -15.82 -16.74 -60.02
CA ASN A 882 -16.10 -15.29 -60.21
C ASN A 882 -15.30 -14.69 -61.38
N THR A 883 -15.70 -13.50 -61.86
CA THR A 883 -14.82 -12.30 -61.88
C THR A 883 -15.56 -10.97 -62.16
N ASP A 884 -15.06 -9.91 -61.50
CA ASP A 884 -14.75 -8.55 -62.01
C ASP A 884 -15.77 -7.40 -62.28
N ASN A 885 -15.56 -6.34 -61.50
CA ASN A 885 -15.26 -4.93 -61.88
C ASN A 885 -16.34 -3.99 -62.45
N GLY A 886 -16.31 -2.74 -61.96
CA GLY A 886 -16.92 -1.56 -62.61
C GLY A 886 -17.35 -0.44 -61.65
N LEU A 887 -16.52 0.59 -61.44
CA LEU A 887 -16.89 1.82 -60.71
C LEU A 887 -17.33 2.93 -61.68
N THR A 888 -18.35 3.69 -61.33
CA THR A 888 -18.54 5.11 -61.73
C THR A 888 -19.53 5.80 -60.76
N PHE A 889 -19.73 7.10 -60.90
CA PHE A 889 -20.23 8.00 -59.84
C PHE A 889 -21.42 8.87 -60.34
N GLU A 890 -22.09 9.59 -59.42
CA GLU A 890 -23.14 10.62 -59.68
C GLU A 890 -24.52 10.05 -60.12
N ASP A 891 -25.70 10.57 -59.69
CA ASP A 891 -25.96 11.73 -58.82
C ASP A 891 -27.35 11.75 -58.10
N LEU A 892 -27.46 12.66 -57.11
CA LEU A 892 -28.63 13.39 -56.56
C LEU A 892 -29.89 12.72 -55.92
N ASP A 893 -30.06 13.02 -54.62
CA ASP A 893 -31.26 13.50 -53.88
C ASP A 893 -32.68 12.91 -54.03
N THR A 894 -33.25 12.41 -52.92
CA THR A 894 -34.24 13.17 -52.09
C THR A 894 -34.74 12.37 -50.85
N GLN A 895 -35.15 13.06 -49.77
CA GLN A 895 -35.96 12.51 -48.66
C GLN A 895 -37.28 13.33 -48.46
N PRO A 896 -38.03 13.23 -47.34
CA PRO A 896 -39.35 12.59 -47.22
C PRO A 896 -40.49 13.64 -47.04
N PRO A 897 -41.72 13.31 -46.54
CA PRO A 897 -41.93 13.29 -45.08
C PRO A 897 -43.19 12.56 -44.47
N SER A 898 -42.98 11.85 -43.36
CA SER A 898 -43.75 11.97 -42.08
C SER A 898 -45.20 11.44 -41.83
N LYS A 899 -45.42 11.11 -40.53
CA LYS A 899 -46.62 11.34 -39.66
C LYS A 899 -47.84 10.37 -39.55
N ALA A 900 -47.83 9.65 -38.43
CA ALA A 900 -48.79 9.74 -37.29
C ALA A 900 -50.11 8.90 -37.22
N PRO A 901 -50.69 8.64 -36.01
CA PRO A 901 -51.65 7.54 -35.76
C PRO A 901 -52.99 7.93 -35.07
N SER A 902 -53.94 6.99 -34.87
CA SER A 902 -54.99 7.11 -33.81
C SER A 902 -55.80 5.82 -33.44
N SER A 903 -56.12 5.66 -32.15
CA SER A 903 -57.26 4.88 -31.55
C SER A 903 -57.36 3.33 -31.75
N GLY A 904 -58.09 2.55 -30.94
CA GLY A 904 -58.99 2.84 -29.79
C GLY A 904 -59.43 1.60 -28.95
N ARG A 905 -60.23 1.82 -27.89
CA ARG A 905 -60.66 0.87 -26.81
C ARG A 905 -61.64 -0.25 -27.26
N GLY A 906 -61.75 -1.40 -26.54
CA GLY A 906 -62.69 -2.49 -26.96
C GLY A 906 -63.24 -3.62 -26.02
N LYS A 907 -62.95 -3.69 -24.71
CA LYS A 907 -63.67 -4.43 -23.61
C LYS A 907 -64.59 -5.70 -23.85
N GLN A 908 -64.36 -6.75 -23.04
CA GLN A 908 -65.36 -7.54 -22.23
C GLN A 908 -65.87 -8.97 -22.65
N THR A 909 -66.24 -9.79 -21.64
CA THR A 909 -67.05 -11.06 -21.59
C THR A 909 -66.38 -12.44 -21.86
N ARG A 910 -66.83 -13.62 -21.32
CA ARG A 910 -67.52 -14.04 -20.04
C ARG A 910 -67.66 -15.60 -19.96
N GLY A 911 -67.67 -16.21 -18.75
CA GLY A 911 -68.08 -17.63 -18.46
C GLY A 911 -66.92 -18.56 -18.02
N SER A 912 -66.96 -19.44 -16.99
CA SER A 912 -67.93 -20.46 -16.45
C SER A 912 -67.91 -21.80 -17.21
N SER A 913 -67.91 -23.01 -16.61
CA SER A 913 -68.47 -23.45 -15.29
C SER A 913 -67.87 -24.76 -14.71
N SER A 914 -68.22 -25.04 -13.44
CA SER A 914 -67.93 -26.20 -12.54
C SER A 914 -68.58 -27.56 -12.96
N LEU A 915 -68.38 -28.74 -12.32
CA LEU A 915 -68.66 -29.17 -10.92
C LEU A 915 -68.01 -30.53 -10.49
N ASP A 916 -67.83 -30.73 -9.17
CA ASP A 916 -68.09 -31.93 -8.30
C ASP A 916 -67.54 -33.37 -8.59
N ALA A 917 -67.45 -34.34 -7.63
CA ALA A 917 -67.28 -34.39 -6.16
C ALA A 917 -67.21 -35.85 -5.58
N LYS A 918 -66.76 -36.04 -4.31
CA LYS A 918 -67.01 -37.19 -3.36
C LYS A 918 -66.39 -38.60 -3.65
N ALA A 919 -66.21 -39.55 -2.70
CA ALA A 919 -66.07 -39.54 -1.22
C ALA A 919 -65.64 -40.92 -0.59
N GLN A 920 -64.90 -40.89 0.55
CA GLN A 920 -64.93 -41.74 1.78
C GLN A 920 -64.73 -43.29 1.82
N SER A 921 -64.28 -43.79 3.00
CA SER A 921 -64.33 -45.18 3.58
C SER A 921 -63.29 -46.24 3.10
N THR A 922 -62.78 -47.22 3.89
CA THR A 922 -62.88 -47.56 5.36
C THR A 922 -61.69 -48.45 5.86
N ASN A 923 -61.56 -48.57 7.19
CA ASN A 923 -60.69 -49.43 8.06
C ASN A 923 -60.12 -50.79 7.57
N GLY A 924 -58.94 -51.18 8.11
CA GLY A 924 -58.44 -52.58 8.16
C GLY A 924 -57.13 -52.78 8.97
N ALA A 925 -56.98 -53.92 9.68
CA ALA A 925 -55.80 -54.40 10.44
C ALA A 925 -55.98 -55.93 10.75
N PRO A 926 -55.03 -56.73 11.32
CA PRO A 926 -53.67 -56.45 11.81
C PRO A 926 -52.60 -57.52 11.35
N GLN A 927 -51.55 -57.78 12.17
CA GLN A 927 -50.57 -58.93 12.15
C GLN A 927 -49.38 -58.88 11.16
N LEU A 928 -48.22 -59.55 11.41
CA LEU A 928 -47.41 -59.79 12.63
C LEU A 928 -46.03 -60.39 12.23
N GLY A 929 -44.95 -60.10 13.00
CA GLY A 929 -43.63 -60.77 12.90
C GLY A 929 -42.54 -59.93 12.19
N SER A 930 -41.23 -60.07 12.51
CA SER A 930 -40.58 -60.88 13.55
C SER A 930 -39.34 -60.16 14.12
N TRP A 931 -39.15 -60.19 15.43
CA TRP A 931 -37.95 -59.67 16.12
C TRP A 931 -36.96 -60.81 16.36
N HIS A 932 -35.74 -60.77 15.79
CA HIS A 932 -34.66 -61.71 16.19
C HIS A 932 -33.20 -61.27 15.93
N SER A 933 -32.89 -59.99 15.72
CA SER A 933 -31.50 -59.56 15.36
C SER A 933 -30.90 -58.38 16.14
N MET A 934 -31.65 -57.66 16.97
CA MET A 934 -31.10 -56.53 17.76
C MET A 934 -30.55 -56.91 19.15
N ALA A 935 -30.78 -58.14 19.63
CA ALA A 935 -30.36 -58.55 20.98
C ALA A 935 -28.83 -58.70 21.14
N ILE A 936 -28.10 -58.99 20.05
CA ILE A 936 -26.67 -59.35 20.10
C ILE A 936 -25.76 -58.11 20.19
N LEU A 937 -26.13 -56.97 19.58
CA LEU A 937 -25.33 -55.74 19.66
C LEU A 937 -25.38 -55.09 21.05
N ALA A 938 -26.52 -55.17 21.74
CA ALA A 938 -26.71 -54.53 23.05
C ALA A 938 -25.80 -55.13 24.14
N GLN A 939 -25.55 -56.44 24.12
CA GLN A 939 -24.68 -57.10 25.09
C GLN A 939 -23.19 -56.84 24.83
N ALA A 940 -22.77 -56.58 23.59
CA ALA A 940 -21.39 -56.22 23.29
C ALA A 940 -21.01 -54.82 23.83
N MET A 941 -21.92 -53.85 23.77
CA MET A 941 -21.65 -52.49 24.27
C MET A 941 -21.58 -52.44 25.81
N PHE A 942 -22.37 -53.26 26.51
CA PHE A 942 -22.41 -53.23 27.97
C PHE A 942 -21.13 -53.77 28.63
N VAL A 943 -20.39 -54.67 27.96
CA VAL A 943 -19.09 -55.17 28.44
C VAL A 943 -17.98 -54.14 28.22
N MET A 944 -17.98 -53.43 27.09
CA MET A 944 -17.01 -52.36 26.81
C MET A 944 -17.15 -51.19 27.81
N ALA A 945 -18.37 -50.91 28.29
CA ALA A 945 -18.66 -49.90 29.30
C ALA A 945 -18.29 -50.30 30.75
N GLN A 946 -17.66 -51.47 30.96
CA GLN A 946 -17.10 -51.91 32.25
C GLN A 946 -15.58 -52.13 32.21
N MET A 947 -14.91 -51.67 31.14
CA MET A 947 -13.45 -51.72 30.97
C MET A 947 -12.81 -50.34 30.70
N PHE A 948 -13.54 -49.27 31.03
CA PHE A 948 -13.08 -47.87 31.02
C PHE A 948 -13.45 -47.21 32.36
#